data_AF-A0A084IJE0-F1
#
_entry.id   AF-A0A084IJE0-F1
#
_cell.length_a   1.000
_cell.length_b   1.000
_cell.length_c   1.000
_cell.angle_alpha   90.00
_cell.angle_beta   90.00
_cell.angle_gamma   90.00
#
_symmetry.space_group_name_H-M   'P 1'
#
loop_
_entity.id
_entity.type
_entity.pdbx_description
1 polymer ?
#
loop_
_entity_poly.entity_id
_entity_poly.type
_entity_poly.pdbx_seq_one_letter_code
_entity_poly.pdbx_strand_id
1 'polypeptide(L)'
;MDLIELSDCLPQDLERAVLVGRVWRTAPVDGPALIAVRGGEVVDISAHGPTMTDLLDRDDLVEVATNAPGESLGNVRDWLTQSLETDSGERLLAPVDLAAVKACGVTFAVSLLERVIEEQAGGDPAKAAEVRSQLHELIGEDLSQIVPGSDAAMELKKALIERGAWSQYLEVGIGPDAEVFSKCQPMAAVGFGAEVGLHPSSAWNNPEPEIVLAVDSTGRTRGATLGNDVNLRDLEGRSALLLSKAKDNNGSASLGPFIRLFDDHFDIDDVRSARVRLVIEGADDGFRLDDASDMREISRDPLDLVSQAHGSHHQYPDGFVLYLGTMFSPTLDRDGEGQGFTHHIGDRVTIATPTLGALVNRVNRSDAIPPWTFGARRLFEHLARGRQNGAPQSNDTAFNQESPMPELTGQQFIGGARVAAGQNTLASRAAEDNAPYKQDFFEATSEEVTAAAKAAHDAFDTFSTIDPETRAQFLEACADEIEALGDAVIREAMRETALPEARLTGEVGRTTGQLRLFAKVLRRGDYLGARIDTATDAAPDLRQIQQAIGPVAVFGASNFPFAFSVAGGDTASAFAAGCPVVVKAHPGHMVTSEMVGNAIEAAVKKTGMPAGTFNMIFGDKVGAQLVQEPAIKAVGFTGSQNGGRALFDMASQRPEP
;
A
#
# COMPACT_ATOMS: atom_id res chain seq x y z
N MET A 1 15.37 23.84 36.23
CA MET A 1 15.85 23.02 35.11
C MET A 1 15.91 21.61 35.64
N ASP A 2 14.93 20.79 35.30
CA ASP A 2 15.23 19.43 34.87
C ASP A 2 14.56 19.33 33.50
N LEU A 3 15.24 19.95 32.52
CA LEU A 3 14.93 19.78 31.11
C LEU A 3 15.05 18.28 30.83
N ILE A 4 14.10 17.69 30.10
CA ILE A 4 14.24 16.34 29.53
C ILE A 4 15.66 16.21 28.98
N GLU A 5 16.43 15.31 29.57
CA GLU A 5 17.78 15.07 29.10
C GLU A 5 17.69 14.37 27.74
N LEU A 6 18.61 14.66 26.83
CA LEU A 6 18.65 14.01 25.51
C LEU A 6 18.69 12.48 25.61
N SER A 7 19.11 11.92 26.75
CA SER A 7 19.04 10.49 27.06
C SER A 7 17.62 9.94 27.10
N ASP A 8 16.64 10.74 27.49
CA ASP A 8 15.24 10.31 27.62
C ASP A 8 14.51 10.27 26.27
N CYS A 9 15.11 10.87 25.23
CA CYS A 9 14.57 10.86 23.87
C CYS A 9 14.84 9.54 23.12
N LEU A 10 15.61 8.62 23.71
CA LEU A 10 15.92 7.29 23.16
C LEU A 10 15.32 6.20 24.07
N PRO A 11 15.04 5.00 23.53
CA PRO A 11 14.65 3.87 24.36
C PRO A 11 15.66 3.57 25.47
N GLN A 12 15.17 3.18 26.64
CA GLN A 12 16.01 2.84 27.80
C GLN A 12 16.96 1.66 27.50
N ASP A 13 16.59 0.80 26.56
CA ASP A 13 17.35 -0.35 26.10
C ASP A 13 17.94 -0.15 24.69
N LEU A 14 18.41 1.07 24.40
CA LEU A 14 19.00 1.47 23.11
C LEU A 14 20.01 0.47 22.52
N GLU A 15 20.79 -0.22 23.35
CA GLU A 15 21.81 -1.19 22.88
C GLU A 15 21.23 -2.36 22.07
N ARG A 16 19.96 -2.70 22.30
CA ARG A 16 19.25 -3.79 21.61
C ARG A 16 18.02 -3.32 20.81
N ALA A 17 17.71 -2.02 20.84
CA ALA A 17 16.56 -1.48 20.15
C ALA A 17 16.86 -1.35 18.64
N VAL A 18 16.01 -1.93 17.80
CA VAL A 18 16.10 -1.78 16.34
C VAL A 18 15.29 -0.56 15.92
N LEU A 19 15.97 0.57 15.71
CA LEU A 19 15.34 1.86 15.40
C LEU A 19 15.61 2.28 13.96
N VAL A 20 14.56 2.71 13.27
CA VAL A 20 14.65 3.26 11.91
C VAL A 20 13.94 4.60 11.83
N GLY A 21 14.40 5.46 10.95
CA GLY A 21 13.83 6.79 10.80
C GLY A 21 14.30 7.48 9.55
N ARG A 22 14.12 8.80 9.52
CA ARG A 22 14.50 9.64 8.39
C ARG A 22 15.21 10.89 8.87
N VAL A 23 16.19 11.34 8.11
CA VAL A 23 16.88 12.62 8.34
C VAL A 23 16.84 13.46 7.07
N TRP A 24 16.85 14.78 7.22
CA TRP A 24 17.19 15.69 6.14
C TRP A 24 18.69 15.89 6.12
N ARG A 25 19.34 15.56 5.01
CA ARG A 25 20.77 15.79 4.78
C ARG A 25 20.97 17.03 3.92
N THR A 26 21.96 17.84 4.27
CA THR A 26 22.34 19.01 3.45
C THR A 26 23.14 18.57 2.22
N ALA A 27 23.70 19.52 1.47
CA ALA A 27 24.53 19.20 0.30
C ALA A 27 25.68 18.24 0.69
N PRO A 28 26.00 17.23 -0.13
CA PRO A 28 25.57 17.06 -1.53
C PRO A 28 24.26 16.29 -1.72
N VAL A 29 23.64 15.76 -0.65
CA VAL A 29 22.41 14.95 -0.74
C VAL A 29 21.19 15.85 -0.99
N ASP A 30 21.08 16.94 -0.23
CA ASP A 30 20.00 17.94 -0.33
C ASP A 30 18.60 17.29 -0.37
N GLY A 31 18.29 16.51 0.66
CA GLY A 31 17.01 15.81 0.76
C GLY A 31 16.96 14.74 1.86
N PRO A 32 15.85 13.97 1.88
CA PRO A 32 15.64 12.95 2.90
C PRO A 32 16.53 11.73 2.69
N ALA A 33 17.05 11.18 3.78
CA ALA A 33 17.74 9.90 3.82
C ALA A 33 17.09 8.97 4.86
N LEU A 34 17.04 7.69 4.52
CA LEU A 34 16.57 6.62 5.41
C LEU A 34 17.72 6.21 6.33
N ILE A 35 17.45 6.08 7.63
CA ILE A 35 18.47 5.77 8.62
C ILE A 35 18.07 4.61 9.52
N ALA A 36 19.09 3.92 10.04
CA ALA A 36 18.99 3.06 11.22
C ALA A 36 19.83 3.63 12.36
N VAL A 37 19.45 3.36 13.61
CA VAL A 37 20.27 3.70 14.79
C VAL A 37 20.85 2.42 15.39
N ARG A 38 22.18 2.35 15.51
CA ARG A 38 22.92 1.16 15.97
C ARG A 38 23.90 1.56 17.07
N GLY A 39 23.70 1.09 18.30
CA GLY A 39 24.60 1.43 19.41
C GLY A 39 24.77 2.95 19.63
N GLY A 40 23.73 3.74 19.31
CA GLY A 40 23.76 5.21 19.37
C GLY A 40 24.41 5.92 18.17
N GLU A 41 24.78 5.19 17.12
CA GLU A 41 25.23 5.75 15.83
C GLU A 41 24.08 5.78 14.83
N VAL A 42 23.95 6.88 14.09
CA VAL A 42 23.01 6.99 12.95
C VAL A 42 23.72 6.52 11.69
N VAL A 43 23.12 5.57 10.99
CA VAL A 43 23.66 4.99 9.76
C VAL A 43 22.69 5.21 8.61
N ASP A 44 23.14 5.83 7.52
CA ASP A 44 22.37 5.96 6.29
C ASP A 44 22.24 4.61 5.59
N ILE A 45 21.01 4.12 5.51
CA ILE A 45 20.65 2.85 4.88
C ILE A 45 19.82 3.05 3.61
N SER A 46 19.80 4.26 3.04
CA SER A 46 19.00 4.59 1.83
C SER A 46 19.36 3.72 0.61
N ALA A 47 20.54 3.10 0.60
CA ALA A 47 20.95 2.14 -0.43
C ALA A 47 20.16 0.81 -0.39
N HIS A 48 19.50 0.50 0.73
CA HIS A 48 18.75 -0.75 0.96
C HIS A 48 17.22 -0.58 0.86
N GLY A 49 16.77 0.65 0.59
CA GLY A 49 15.38 1.02 0.38
C GLY A 49 15.29 2.54 0.21
N PRO A 50 14.72 3.07 -0.90
CA PRO A 50 14.70 4.51 -1.14
C PRO A 50 13.70 5.27 -0.23
N THR A 51 12.76 4.57 0.39
CA THR A 51 11.75 5.14 1.30
C THR A 51 11.54 4.26 2.54
N MET A 52 10.91 4.81 3.58
CA MET A 52 10.49 4.03 4.75
C MET A 52 9.45 2.98 4.35
N THR A 53 8.51 3.32 3.47
CA THR A 53 7.55 2.34 2.93
C THR A 53 8.27 1.13 2.31
N ASP A 54 9.29 1.36 1.47
CA ASP A 54 10.07 0.26 0.89
C ASP A 54 10.74 -0.61 1.96
N LEU A 55 11.25 0.00 3.04
CA LEU A 55 11.88 -0.73 4.14
C LEU A 55 10.87 -1.58 4.92
N LEU A 56 9.70 -1.04 5.23
CA LEU A 56 8.69 -1.74 6.05
C LEU A 56 8.10 -2.96 5.33
N ASP A 57 8.00 -2.90 4.00
CA ASP A 57 7.51 -4.00 3.15
C ASP A 57 8.49 -5.18 3.06
N ARG A 58 9.75 -5.00 3.45
CA ARG A 58 10.74 -6.08 3.40
C ARG A 58 10.48 -7.13 4.47
N ASP A 59 10.61 -8.40 4.09
CA ASP A 59 10.57 -9.50 5.05
C ASP A 59 11.82 -9.53 5.95
N ASP A 60 12.97 -9.11 5.44
CA ASP A 60 14.26 -9.04 6.15
C ASP A 60 14.54 -7.67 6.81
N LEU A 61 13.50 -6.85 7.07
CA LEU A 61 13.69 -5.46 7.52
C LEU A 61 14.52 -5.33 8.81
N VAL A 62 14.40 -6.28 9.75
CA VAL A 62 15.15 -6.25 11.02
C VAL A 62 16.63 -6.51 10.76
N GLU A 63 16.94 -7.42 9.84
CA GLU A 63 18.31 -7.72 9.41
C GLU A 63 18.92 -6.52 8.69
N VAL A 64 18.16 -5.84 7.82
CA VAL A 64 18.63 -4.64 7.14
C VAL A 64 18.90 -3.50 8.12
N ALA A 65 17.94 -3.22 9.01
CA ALA A 65 18.09 -2.17 10.01
C ALA A 65 19.31 -2.43 10.93
N THR A 66 19.54 -3.68 11.32
CA THR A 66 20.62 -4.06 12.24
C THR A 66 21.99 -4.15 11.57
N ASN A 67 22.08 -4.75 10.37
CA ASN A 67 23.36 -5.21 9.83
C ASN A 67 23.74 -4.63 8.45
N ALA A 68 22.80 -4.04 7.70
CA ALA A 68 23.11 -3.59 6.35
C ALA A 68 24.20 -2.50 6.33
N PRO A 69 25.18 -2.55 5.42
CA PRO A 69 26.25 -1.56 5.36
C PRO A 69 25.70 -0.17 5.01
N GLY A 70 26.25 0.89 5.61
CA GLY A 70 25.80 2.26 5.37
C GLY A 70 26.82 3.29 5.83
N GLU A 71 26.63 4.54 5.40
CA GLU A 71 27.45 5.67 5.83
C GLU A 71 27.09 6.03 7.28
N SER A 72 28.07 6.11 8.17
CA SER A 72 27.85 6.68 9.50
C SER A 72 27.64 8.18 9.40
N LEU A 73 26.52 8.66 9.93
CA LEU A 73 26.16 10.07 10.04
C LEU A 73 26.48 10.64 11.43
N GLY A 74 27.19 9.89 12.28
CA GLY A 74 27.58 10.33 13.61
C GLY A 74 26.61 9.91 14.73
N ASN A 75 26.72 10.57 15.89
CA ASN A 75 25.98 10.16 17.08
C ASN A 75 24.52 10.59 17.02
N VAL A 76 23.59 9.70 17.39
CA VAL A 76 22.15 10.00 17.41
C VAL A 76 21.80 11.17 18.34
N ARG A 77 22.57 11.39 19.41
CA ARG A 77 22.35 12.53 20.31
C ARG A 77 22.65 13.87 19.66
N ASP A 78 23.59 13.92 18.72
CA ASP A 78 23.89 15.14 17.97
C ASP A 78 22.71 15.47 17.05
N TRP A 79 22.16 14.45 16.37
CA TRP A 79 20.95 14.57 15.54
C TRP A 79 19.71 15.02 16.34
N LEU A 80 19.52 14.50 17.55
CA LEU A 80 18.46 14.97 18.45
C LEU A 80 18.68 16.43 18.87
N THR A 81 19.91 16.80 19.23
CA THR A 81 20.27 18.16 19.67
C THR A 81 20.02 19.17 18.55
N GLN A 82 20.59 18.96 17.37
CA GLN A 82 20.43 19.87 16.24
C GLN A 82 18.98 19.97 15.75
N SER A 83 18.17 18.91 15.90
CA SER A 83 16.75 18.94 15.53
C SER A 83 15.93 19.83 16.47
N LEU A 84 16.39 20.05 17.71
CA LEU A 84 15.81 21.02 18.63
C LEU A 84 16.28 22.45 18.35
N GLU A 85 17.21 22.67 17.44
CA GLU A 85 17.67 24.00 17.02
C GLU A 85 16.94 24.43 15.74
N THR A 86 16.39 25.65 15.72
CA THR A 86 15.58 26.15 14.59
C THR A 86 16.38 26.45 13.32
N ASP A 87 17.70 26.65 13.43
CA ASP A 87 18.56 27.08 12.31
C ASP A 87 19.37 25.94 11.68
N SER A 88 19.17 24.69 12.11
CA SER A 88 19.92 23.55 11.57
C SER A 88 19.43 23.17 10.17
N GLY A 89 20.38 23.06 9.23
CA GLY A 89 20.11 22.56 7.88
C GLY A 89 19.84 21.06 7.85
N GLU A 90 20.40 20.33 8.82
CA GLU A 90 20.25 18.88 8.98
C GLU A 90 19.41 18.58 10.22
N ARG A 91 18.44 17.68 10.10
CA ARG A 91 17.50 17.38 11.18
C ARG A 91 16.84 16.02 11.01
N LEU A 92 16.26 15.51 12.08
CA LEU A 92 15.32 14.39 12.02
C LEU A 92 14.04 14.84 11.31
N LEU A 93 13.51 13.94 10.49
CA LEU A 93 12.20 14.07 9.85
C LEU A 93 11.20 13.17 10.59
N ALA A 94 9.91 13.31 10.28
CA ALA A 94 8.96 12.27 10.65
C ALA A 94 9.45 10.92 10.07
N PRO A 95 9.42 9.81 10.83
CA PRO A 95 10.02 8.56 10.41
C PRO A 95 9.24 7.86 9.29
N VAL A 96 8.22 8.50 8.69
CA VAL A 96 7.41 7.99 7.59
C VAL A 96 7.40 8.95 6.41
N ASP A 97 7.20 8.41 5.21
CA ASP A 97 7.07 9.16 3.95
C ASP A 97 5.74 8.91 3.25
N LEU A 98 5.64 7.84 2.47
CA LEU A 98 4.53 7.59 1.54
C LEU A 98 3.31 6.96 2.23
N ALA A 99 3.52 6.35 3.41
CA ALA A 99 2.47 5.77 4.22
C ALA A 99 1.33 6.76 4.48
N ALA A 100 0.08 6.29 4.33
CA ALA A 100 -1.09 7.07 4.72
C ALA A 100 -1.07 7.33 6.23
N VAL A 101 -1.40 8.55 6.67
CA VAL A 101 -1.45 8.89 8.09
C VAL A 101 -2.90 8.81 8.59
N LYS A 102 -3.20 7.78 9.38
CA LYS A 102 -4.54 7.49 9.90
C LYS A 102 -4.57 7.61 11.41
N ALA A 103 -5.73 7.93 11.94
CA ALA A 103 -5.95 7.98 13.38
C ALA A 103 -7.29 7.36 13.77
N CYS A 104 -7.28 6.77 14.96
CA CYS A 104 -8.45 6.23 15.61
C CYS A 104 -8.93 7.19 16.70
N GLY A 105 -10.21 7.58 16.61
CA GLY A 105 -10.86 8.37 17.65
C GLY A 105 -11.58 7.49 18.67
N VAL A 106 -11.81 8.04 19.86
CA VAL A 106 -12.74 7.47 20.86
C VAL A 106 -12.39 6.02 21.24
N THR A 107 -11.10 5.73 21.37
CA THR A 107 -10.58 4.40 21.71
C THR A 107 -10.47 4.17 23.22
N PHE A 108 -10.94 5.11 24.03
CA PHE A 108 -10.94 5.00 25.49
C PHE A 108 -12.30 5.41 26.07
N ALA A 109 -12.84 4.57 26.95
CA ALA A 109 -14.19 4.74 27.47
C ALA A 109 -14.36 6.00 28.34
N VAL A 110 -13.31 6.37 29.09
CA VAL A 110 -13.28 7.61 29.89
C VAL A 110 -13.37 8.84 28.99
N SER A 111 -12.60 8.86 27.90
CA SER A 111 -12.60 9.97 26.93
C SER A 111 -13.93 10.07 26.17
N LEU A 112 -14.57 8.93 25.86
CA LEU A 112 -15.93 8.90 25.31
C LEU A 112 -16.92 9.59 26.25
N LEU A 113 -16.92 9.22 27.55
CA LEU A 113 -17.84 9.79 28.53
C LEU A 113 -17.69 11.29 28.66
N GLU A 114 -16.45 11.78 28.79
CA GLU A 114 -16.21 13.21 28.90
C GLU A 114 -16.67 13.96 27.64
N ARG A 115 -16.46 13.41 26.43
CA ARG A 115 -16.99 14.01 25.19
C ARG A 115 -18.52 14.04 25.15
N VAL A 116 -19.19 12.98 25.60
CA VAL A 116 -20.67 12.93 25.67
C VAL A 116 -21.19 13.94 26.71
N ILE A 117 -20.52 14.05 27.87
CA ILE A 117 -20.86 15.02 28.91
C ILE A 117 -20.70 16.44 28.37
N GLU A 118 -19.58 16.75 27.72
CA GLU A 118 -19.31 18.08 27.15
C GLU A 118 -20.32 18.47 26.07
N GLU A 119 -20.64 17.54 25.15
CA GLU A 119 -21.62 17.75 24.08
C GLU A 119 -23.01 18.07 24.67
N GLN A 120 -23.44 17.31 25.67
CA GLN A 120 -24.75 17.52 26.29
C GLN A 120 -24.79 18.74 27.21
N ALA A 121 -23.68 19.03 27.90
CA ALA A 121 -23.57 20.17 28.80
C ALA A 121 -23.49 21.50 28.04
N GLY A 122 -22.92 21.50 26.83
CA GLY A 122 -22.73 22.72 26.03
C GLY A 122 -21.85 23.76 26.75
N GLY A 123 -20.92 23.30 27.59
CA GLY A 123 -20.03 24.14 28.40
C GLY A 123 -20.60 24.64 29.74
N ASP A 124 -21.78 24.18 30.18
CA ASP A 124 -22.34 24.48 31.51
C ASP A 124 -21.85 23.47 32.57
N PRO A 125 -21.06 23.90 33.59
CA PRO A 125 -20.52 22.99 34.61
C PRO A 125 -21.58 22.30 35.49
N ALA A 126 -22.71 22.97 35.78
CA ALA A 126 -23.78 22.38 36.59
C ALA A 126 -24.52 21.29 35.81
N LYS A 127 -24.76 21.54 34.52
CA LYS A 127 -25.34 20.56 33.60
C LYS A 127 -24.40 19.38 33.36
N ALA A 128 -23.09 19.63 33.24
CA ALA A 128 -22.07 18.58 33.11
C ALA A 128 -22.08 17.64 34.33
N ALA A 129 -22.17 18.18 35.55
CA ALA A 129 -22.27 17.37 36.76
C ALA A 129 -23.56 16.53 36.82
N GLU A 130 -24.69 17.10 36.37
CA GLU A 130 -25.97 16.39 36.28
C GLU A 130 -25.90 15.23 35.25
N VAL A 131 -25.40 15.50 34.04
CA VAL A 131 -25.23 14.49 32.99
C VAL A 131 -24.27 13.38 33.45
N ARG A 132 -23.15 13.74 34.10
CA ARG A 132 -22.19 12.77 34.65
C ARG A 132 -22.86 11.86 35.68
N SER A 133 -23.64 12.41 36.60
CA SER A 133 -24.40 11.63 37.59
C SER A 133 -25.42 10.69 36.93
N GLN A 134 -26.14 11.17 35.91
CA GLN A 134 -27.12 10.38 35.17
C GLN A 134 -26.46 9.23 34.39
N LEU A 135 -25.32 9.47 33.75
CA LEU A 135 -24.55 8.44 33.04
C LEU A 135 -23.99 7.39 34.03
N HIS A 136 -23.45 7.81 35.17
CA HIS A 136 -22.98 6.89 36.22
C HIS A 136 -24.10 5.98 36.75
N GLU A 137 -25.30 6.50 37.00
CA GLU A 137 -26.46 5.68 37.44
C GLU A 137 -26.91 4.66 36.38
N LEU A 138 -26.69 4.96 35.10
CA LEU A 138 -27.17 4.14 33.99
C LEU A 138 -26.23 2.98 33.64
N ILE A 139 -24.93 3.23 33.75
CA ILE A 139 -23.89 2.38 33.17
C ILE A 139 -23.25 1.47 34.23
N GLY A 140 -23.42 1.79 35.51
CA GLY A 140 -22.70 1.14 36.60
C GLY A 140 -21.30 1.74 36.78
N GLU A 141 -20.49 1.13 37.65
CA GLU A 141 -19.22 1.72 38.08
C GLU A 141 -18.08 1.65 37.04
N ASP A 142 -18.15 0.79 36.01
CA ASP A 142 -16.99 0.63 35.11
C ASP A 142 -17.32 0.34 33.64
N LEU A 143 -17.24 1.40 32.82
CA LEU A 143 -17.37 1.36 31.37
C LEU A 143 -16.16 0.73 30.68
N SER A 144 -15.01 0.64 31.37
CA SER A 144 -13.79 0.06 30.81
C SER A 144 -13.89 -1.45 30.62
N GLN A 145 -14.90 -2.10 31.21
CA GLN A 145 -15.15 -3.54 31.06
C GLN A 145 -16.05 -3.88 29.86
N ILE A 146 -16.65 -2.87 29.21
CA ILE A 146 -17.54 -3.09 28.08
C ILE A 146 -16.70 -3.19 26.80
N VAL A 147 -16.69 -4.37 26.20
CA VAL A 147 -16.05 -4.60 24.89
C VAL A 147 -16.91 -3.94 23.80
N PRO A 148 -16.38 -3.00 23.01
CA PRO A 148 -17.11 -2.37 21.91
C PRO A 148 -17.65 -3.41 20.91
N GLY A 149 -18.86 -3.19 20.41
CA GLY A 149 -19.54 -4.12 19.50
C GLY A 149 -20.11 -5.39 20.15
N SER A 150 -19.90 -5.63 21.44
CA SER A 150 -20.49 -6.76 22.16
C SER A 150 -22.00 -6.59 22.37
N ASP A 151 -22.71 -7.69 22.66
CA ASP A 151 -24.14 -7.66 22.99
C ASP A 151 -24.44 -6.70 24.16
N ALA A 152 -23.58 -6.67 25.17
CA ALA A 152 -23.70 -5.77 26.31
C ALA A 152 -23.55 -4.29 25.90
N ALA A 153 -22.60 -3.98 25.01
CA ALA A 153 -22.40 -2.64 24.49
C ALA A 153 -23.59 -2.17 23.64
N MET A 154 -24.17 -3.07 22.84
CA MET A 154 -25.32 -2.77 22.00
C MET A 154 -26.61 -2.55 22.82
N GLU A 155 -26.82 -3.31 23.90
CA GLU A 155 -27.91 -3.05 24.84
C GLU A 155 -27.73 -1.73 25.58
N LEU A 156 -26.51 -1.38 26.01
CA LEU A 156 -26.22 -0.09 26.61
C LEU A 156 -26.51 1.07 25.63
N LYS A 157 -26.02 0.96 24.39
CA LYS A 157 -26.28 1.94 23.32
C LYS A 157 -27.78 2.15 23.11
N LYS A 158 -28.55 1.06 23.06
CA LYS A 158 -30.01 1.11 22.93
C LYS A 158 -30.67 1.82 24.13
N ALA A 159 -30.26 1.49 25.35
CA ALA A 159 -30.78 2.12 26.57
C ALA A 159 -30.50 3.65 26.61
N LEU A 160 -29.32 4.08 26.16
CA LEU A 160 -28.96 5.50 26.05
C LEU A 160 -29.84 6.22 25.00
N ILE A 161 -30.08 5.59 23.85
CA ILE A 161 -30.95 6.13 22.79
C ILE A 161 -32.40 6.27 23.27
N GLU A 162 -32.95 5.25 23.92
CA GLU A 162 -34.34 5.25 24.43
C GLU A 162 -34.61 6.36 25.45
N ARG A 163 -33.55 6.85 26.12
CA ARG A 163 -33.61 7.93 27.11
C ARG A 163 -33.24 9.30 26.55
N GLY A 164 -33.00 9.41 25.23
CA GLY A 164 -32.68 10.66 24.57
C GLY A 164 -31.23 11.11 24.73
N ALA A 165 -30.32 10.24 25.18
CA ALA A 165 -28.89 10.51 25.38
C ALA A 165 -28.04 10.07 24.18
N TRP A 166 -28.59 10.08 22.96
CA TRP A 166 -27.83 9.71 21.76
C TRP A 166 -26.72 10.73 21.48
N SER A 167 -25.53 10.22 21.16
CA SER A 167 -24.39 10.98 20.63
C SER A 167 -23.74 10.15 19.53
N GLN A 168 -23.23 10.81 18.49
CA GLN A 168 -22.46 10.16 17.42
C GLN A 168 -21.22 9.43 17.96
N TYR A 169 -20.65 9.89 19.08
CA TYR A 169 -19.50 9.23 19.70
C TYR A 169 -19.84 7.84 20.27
N LEU A 170 -21.10 7.60 20.65
CA LEU A 170 -21.54 6.26 21.06
C LEU A 170 -21.49 5.25 19.91
N GLU A 171 -21.66 5.71 18.66
CA GLU A 171 -21.58 4.85 17.48
C GLU A 171 -20.20 4.20 17.35
N VAL A 172 -19.16 4.96 17.66
CA VAL A 172 -17.76 4.57 17.43
C VAL A 172 -17.04 4.07 18.69
N GLY A 173 -17.41 4.63 19.85
CA GLY A 173 -16.79 4.28 21.13
C GLY A 173 -17.25 2.97 21.73
N ILE A 174 -18.54 2.63 21.59
CA ILE A 174 -19.11 1.35 22.07
C ILE A 174 -19.79 0.52 20.97
N GLY A 175 -20.04 1.09 19.79
CA GLY A 175 -20.56 0.32 18.66
C GLY A 175 -19.51 -0.60 18.03
N PRO A 176 -19.88 -1.33 16.97
CA PRO A 176 -19.00 -2.32 16.36
C PRO A 176 -17.83 -1.69 15.60
N ASP A 177 -18.04 -0.52 15.00
CA ASP A 177 -17.07 0.11 14.10
C ASP A 177 -16.25 1.18 14.85
N ALA A 178 -14.94 1.14 14.71
CA ALA A 178 -14.04 2.16 15.23
C ALA A 178 -14.11 3.42 14.36
N GLU A 179 -13.93 4.58 14.97
CA GLU A 179 -13.72 5.81 14.22
C GLU A 179 -12.32 5.77 13.61
N VAL A 180 -12.22 5.67 12.29
CA VAL A 180 -10.95 5.78 11.55
C VAL A 180 -11.01 6.97 10.61
N PHE A 181 -10.09 7.92 10.76
CA PHE A 181 -10.02 9.12 9.91
C PHE A 181 -8.61 9.35 9.36
N SER A 182 -8.52 10.15 8.30
CA SER A 182 -7.23 10.63 7.78
C SER A 182 -6.74 11.77 8.67
N LYS A 183 -5.59 11.58 9.31
CA LYS A 183 -5.01 12.59 10.18
C LYS A 183 -4.34 13.69 9.35
N CYS A 184 -3.49 13.34 8.40
CA CYS A 184 -2.92 14.29 7.44
C CYS A 184 -2.51 13.57 6.15
N GLN A 185 -2.11 14.34 5.14
CA GLN A 185 -1.53 13.80 3.92
C GLN A 185 -0.18 13.07 4.18
N PRO A 186 0.22 12.09 3.35
CA PRO A 186 1.58 11.54 3.36
C PRO A 186 2.65 12.65 3.29
N MET A 187 3.74 12.49 4.03
CA MET A 187 4.81 13.50 4.26
C MET A 187 4.39 14.83 4.91
N ALA A 188 3.13 15.00 5.33
CA ALA A 188 2.71 16.25 6.00
C ALA A 188 2.99 16.26 7.51
N ALA A 189 3.14 15.11 8.15
CA ALA A 189 3.52 15.01 9.55
C ALA A 189 4.94 15.57 9.78
N VAL A 190 5.13 16.31 10.86
CA VAL A 190 6.43 16.87 11.24
C VAL A 190 7.19 15.94 12.19
N GLY A 191 8.52 16.02 12.19
CA GLY A 191 9.38 15.16 13.01
C GLY A 191 9.68 15.72 14.40
N PHE A 192 10.58 15.04 15.10
CA PHE A 192 11.14 15.50 16.37
C PHE A 192 11.80 16.88 16.24
N GLY A 193 11.52 17.76 17.21
CA GLY A 193 12.06 19.11 17.32
C GLY A 193 11.38 20.16 16.43
N ALA A 194 10.59 19.74 15.45
CA ALA A 194 9.81 20.63 14.60
C ALA A 194 8.64 21.29 15.33
N GLU A 195 8.14 22.39 14.77
CA GLU A 195 6.94 23.05 15.27
C GLU A 195 5.66 22.35 14.79
N VAL A 196 4.73 22.12 15.71
CA VAL A 196 3.34 21.73 15.39
C VAL A 196 2.47 22.98 15.27
N GLY A 197 1.47 22.92 14.40
CA GLY A 197 0.69 24.07 13.94
C GLY A 197 -0.76 24.04 14.42
N LEU A 198 -1.18 25.10 15.09
CA LEU A 198 -2.59 25.36 15.44
C LEU A 198 -3.26 26.17 14.33
N HIS A 199 -4.43 25.75 13.88
CA HIS A 199 -5.20 26.55 12.92
C HIS A 199 -5.56 27.92 13.53
N PRO A 200 -5.37 29.05 12.82
CA PRO A 200 -5.62 30.42 13.30
C PRO A 200 -6.97 30.72 13.95
N SER A 201 -7.98 29.93 13.62
CA SER A 201 -9.34 30.08 14.13
C SER A 201 -9.65 29.23 15.36
N SER A 202 -8.71 28.42 15.83
CA SER A 202 -8.89 27.62 17.05
C SER A 202 -8.45 28.43 18.25
N ALA A 203 -9.33 28.55 19.24
CA ALA A 203 -9.04 29.17 20.53
C ALA A 203 -8.88 28.12 21.65
N TRP A 204 -9.37 26.89 21.44
CA TRP A 204 -9.30 25.81 22.41
C TRP A 204 -8.75 24.55 21.75
N ASN A 205 -7.54 24.17 22.14
CA ASN A 205 -6.76 23.11 21.53
C ASN A 205 -5.83 22.44 22.53
N ASN A 206 -5.37 21.23 22.20
CA ASN A 206 -4.50 20.45 23.06
C ASN A 206 -3.66 19.45 22.24
N PRO A 207 -2.60 18.88 22.83
CA PRO A 207 -1.93 17.73 22.23
C PRO A 207 -2.70 16.46 22.59
N GLU A 208 -2.74 15.50 21.67
CA GLU A 208 -3.22 14.14 21.95
C GLU A 208 -2.01 13.17 21.85
N PRO A 209 -1.45 12.74 23.00
CA PRO A 209 -0.27 11.89 23.04
C PRO A 209 -0.63 10.43 22.74
N GLU A 210 0.00 9.84 21.72
CA GLU A 210 -0.39 8.53 21.21
C GLU A 210 0.79 7.63 20.85
N ILE A 211 0.55 6.32 20.94
CA ILE A 211 1.35 5.33 20.23
C ILE A 211 0.78 5.19 18.81
N VAL A 212 1.68 5.12 17.85
CA VAL A 212 1.36 5.01 16.44
C VAL A 212 1.99 3.72 15.90
N LEU A 213 1.17 2.85 15.32
CA LEU A 213 1.63 1.63 14.67
C LEU A 213 2.10 1.92 13.25
N ALA A 214 3.24 1.35 12.84
CA ALA A 214 3.70 1.33 11.46
C ALA A 214 3.24 0.02 10.79
N VAL A 215 2.43 0.14 9.73
CA VAL A 215 1.80 -1.00 9.05
C VAL A 215 2.24 -1.02 7.59
N ASP A 216 2.70 -2.18 7.13
CA ASP A 216 3.16 -2.38 5.76
C ASP A 216 2.02 -2.46 4.73
N SER A 217 2.37 -2.56 3.45
CA SER A 217 1.39 -2.60 2.34
C SER A 217 0.44 -3.80 2.36
N THR A 218 0.78 -4.84 3.13
CA THR A 218 -0.01 -6.06 3.29
C THR A 218 -0.90 -6.05 4.53
N GLY A 219 -0.81 -4.99 5.36
CA GLY A 219 -1.54 -4.86 6.61
C GLY A 219 -0.85 -5.49 7.81
N ARG A 220 0.43 -5.88 7.73
CA ARG A 220 1.18 -6.38 8.89
C ARG A 220 1.76 -5.20 9.66
N THR A 221 1.56 -5.18 10.97
CA THR A 221 2.26 -4.24 11.85
C THR A 221 3.73 -4.61 11.95
N ARG A 222 4.62 -3.66 11.64
CA ARG A 222 6.08 -3.86 11.58
C ARG A 222 6.83 -3.16 12.70
N GLY A 223 6.19 -2.24 13.42
CA GLY A 223 6.80 -1.50 14.52
C GLY A 223 5.87 -0.44 15.09
N ALA A 224 6.38 0.35 16.03
CA ALA A 224 5.65 1.45 16.66
C ALA A 224 6.53 2.69 16.85
N THR A 225 5.89 3.86 16.90
CA THR A 225 6.49 5.16 17.21
C THR A 225 5.55 5.96 18.11
N LEU A 226 6.00 7.10 18.61
CA LEU A 226 5.14 8.08 19.27
C LEU A 226 4.58 9.07 18.25
N GLY A 227 3.41 9.63 18.55
CA GLY A 227 2.80 10.69 17.77
C GLY A 227 2.01 11.68 18.63
N ASN A 228 1.91 12.91 18.11
CA ASN A 228 1.01 13.94 18.62
C ASN A 228 -0.09 14.20 17.59
N ASP A 229 -1.32 13.79 17.88
CA ASP A 229 -2.51 14.22 17.14
C ASP A 229 -2.90 15.61 17.67
N VAL A 230 -2.44 16.68 17.02
CA VAL A 230 -2.81 18.03 17.47
C VAL A 230 -4.31 18.23 17.29
N ASN A 231 -4.98 18.51 18.38
CA ASN A 231 -6.43 18.50 18.47
C ASN A 231 -6.99 19.92 18.62
N LEU A 232 -7.98 20.27 17.79
CA LEU A 232 -8.60 21.59 17.80
C LEU A 232 -10.04 21.46 18.32
N ARG A 233 -10.17 21.35 19.65
CA ARG A 233 -11.42 21.02 20.35
C ARG A 233 -12.60 21.89 19.93
N ASP A 234 -12.38 23.20 19.82
CA ASP A 234 -13.44 24.13 19.44
C ASP A 234 -13.88 23.97 17.99
N LEU A 235 -13.04 23.47 17.09
CA LEU A 235 -13.43 23.18 15.70
C LEU A 235 -14.12 21.82 15.59
N GLU A 236 -13.56 20.79 16.22
CA GLU A 236 -14.08 19.42 16.18
C GLU A 236 -15.44 19.30 16.88
N GLY A 237 -15.57 19.91 18.07
CA GLY A 237 -16.80 19.90 18.86
C GLY A 237 -17.98 20.66 18.23
N ARG A 238 -17.73 21.55 17.25
CA ARG A 238 -18.79 22.28 16.56
C ARG A 238 -19.55 21.43 15.55
N SER A 239 -18.85 20.53 14.86
CA SER A 239 -19.43 19.65 13.86
C SER A 239 -18.40 18.63 13.38
N ALA A 240 -18.80 17.36 13.29
CA ALA A 240 -18.00 16.32 12.66
C ALA A 240 -17.61 16.64 11.19
N LEU A 241 -18.39 17.48 10.50
CA LEU A 241 -18.08 17.92 9.13
C LEU A 241 -16.88 18.88 9.06
N LEU A 242 -16.39 19.37 10.20
CA LEU A 242 -15.20 20.22 10.29
C LEU A 242 -13.93 19.43 10.61
N LEU A 243 -14.00 18.09 10.73
CA LEU A 243 -12.86 17.28 11.13
C LEU A 243 -11.66 17.45 10.20
N SER A 244 -11.85 17.45 8.87
CA SER A 244 -10.74 17.70 7.94
C SER A 244 -10.10 19.09 8.11
N LYS A 245 -10.88 20.10 8.52
CA LYS A 245 -10.34 21.42 8.82
C LYS A 245 -9.51 21.43 10.11
N ALA A 246 -9.89 20.61 11.08
CA ALA A 246 -9.17 20.49 12.34
C ALA A 246 -7.92 19.63 12.23
N LYS A 247 -7.98 18.56 11.44
CA LYS A 247 -6.93 17.54 11.39
C LYS A 247 -5.91 17.76 10.26
N ASP A 248 -6.24 18.42 9.13
CA ASP A 248 -5.37 18.49 7.94
C ASP A 248 -4.66 19.85 7.72
N ASN A 249 -4.45 20.66 8.77
CA ASN A 249 -3.66 21.90 8.64
C ASN A 249 -2.14 21.65 8.67
N ASN A 250 -1.35 22.62 8.21
CA ASN A 250 0.12 22.54 8.27
C ASN A 250 0.58 22.30 9.72
N GLY A 251 1.39 21.26 9.95
CA GLY A 251 1.88 20.89 11.28
C GLY A 251 0.83 20.31 12.23
N SER A 252 -0.31 19.82 11.74
CA SER A 252 -1.36 19.24 12.59
C SER A 252 -1.02 17.89 13.24
N ALA A 253 0.06 17.25 12.81
CA ALA A 253 0.50 15.95 13.30
C ALA A 253 2.02 15.92 13.42
N SER A 254 2.52 15.21 14.43
CA SER A 254 3.95 14.86 14.50
C SER A 254 4.17 13.40 14.87
N LEU A 255 5.29 12.84 14.42
CA LEU A 255 5.70 11.45 14.60
C LEU A 255 7.19 11.37 14.91
N GLY A 256 7.57 10.46 15.79
CA GLY A 256 8.97 10.06 15.96
C GLY A 256 9.42 9.85 17.41
N PRO A 257 10.72 10.00 17.70
CA PRO A 257 11.78 10.35 16.75
C PRO A 257 12.08 9.22 15.74
N PHE A 258 11.81 7.96 16.11
CA PHE A 258 12.09 6.77 15.31
C PHE A 258 10.92 5.78 15.38
N ILE A 259 10.79 4.94 14.37
CA ILE A 259 10.01 3.70 14.48
C ILE A 259 10.91 2.66 15.13
N ARG A 260 10.46 2.08 16.25
CA ARG A 260 11.04 0.86 16.81
C ARG A 260 10.39 -0.33 16.12
N LEU A 261 11.20 -1.12 15.42
CA LEU A 261 10.75 -2.28 14.68
C LEU A 261 10.40 -3.42 15.63
N PHE A 262 9.42 -4.24 15.24
CA PHE A 262 9.11 -5.45 15.97
C PHE A 262 10.17 -6.52 15.73
N ASP A 263 10.67 -7.10 16.82
CA ASP A 263 11.72 -8.11 16.88
C ASP A 263 11.54 -9.02 18.10
N ASP A 264 12.57 -9.79 18.47
CA ASP A 264 12.54 -10.72 19.61
C ASP A 264 12.52 -10.01 21.00
N HIS A 265 12.62 -8.68 21.03
CA HIS A 265 12.75 -7.87 22.25
C HIS A 265 11.71 -6.76 22.38
N PHE A 266 10.99 -6.46 21.31
CA PHE A 266 9.91 -5.50 21.28
C PHE A 266 8.83 -5.95 20.31
N ASP A 267 7.62 -6.17 20.80
CA ASP A 267 6.51 -6.60 19.97
C ASP A 267 5.19 -5.87 20.31
N ILE A 268 4.08 -6.42 19.83
CA ILE A 268 2.76 -5.86 20.05
C ILE A 268 2.32 -5.90 21.52
N ASP A 269 2.82 -6.84 22.33
CA ASP A 269 2.50 -6.93 23.75
C ASP A 269 3.21 -5.84 24.56
N ASP A 270 4.40 -5.42 24.14
CA ASP A 270 5.04 -4.21 24.68
C ASP A 270 4.23 -2.95 24.37
N VAL A 271 3.63 -2.86 23.17
CA VAL A 271 2.72 -1.76 22.82
C VAL A 271 1.46 -1.79 23.69
N ARG A 272 0.83 -2.96 23.87
CA ARG A 272 -0.36 -3.13 24.72
C ARG A 272 -0.14 -2.77 26.18
N SER A 273 1.10 -2.96 26.67
CA SER A 273 1.48 -2.70 28.06
C SER A 273 2.20 -1.35 28.26
N ALA A 274 2.36 -0.56 27.20
CA ALA A 274 3.08 0.69 27.26
C ALA A 274 2.36 1.75 28.09
N ARG A 275 3.16 2.59 28.75
CA ARG A 275 2.70 3.79 29.44
C ARG A 275 3.21 5.03 28.72
N VAL A 276 2.29 5.88 28.27
CA VAL A 276 2.59 7.10 27.50
C VAL A 276 2.55 8.29 28.43
N ARG A 277 3.69 8.93 28.67
CA ARG A 277 3.81 10.15 29.46
C ARG A 277 3.69 11.37 28.56
N LEU A 278 2.99 12.40 29.03
CA LEU A 278 2.92 13.72 28.42
C LEU A 278 3.46 14.77 29.39
N VAL A 279 4.37 15.60 28.90
CA VAL A 279 4.84 16.80 29.59
C VAL A 279 4.58 18.01 28.71
N ILE A 280 3.93 19.02 29.26
CA ILE A 280 3.74 20.33 28.62
C ILE A 280 4.47 21.36 29.46
N GLU A 281 5.33 22.15 28.82
CA GLU A 281 6.07 23.23 29.45
C GLU A 281 5.72 24.54 28.74
N GLY A 282 5.10 25.46 29.48
CA GLY A 282 4.73 26.78 29.00
C GLY A 282 5.95 27.66 28.78
N ALA A 283 6.00 28.35 27.64
CA ALA A 283 7.15 29.16 27.25
C ALA A 283 7.23 30.51 27.97
N ASP A 284 6.08 31.06 28.39
CA ASP A 284 5.95 32.46 28.81
C ASP A 284 5.31 32.66 30.19
N ASP A 285 4.74 31.61 30.77
CA ASP A 285 3.90 31.68 31.98
C ASP A 285 4.36 30.74 33.11
N GLY A 286 5.37 29.89 32.86
CA GLY A 286 5.85 28.91 33.83
C GLY A 286 4.87 27.74 34.07
N PHE A 287 3.87 27.56 33.20
CA PHE A 287 2.96 26.44 33.25
C PHE A 287 3.72 25.12 33.06
N ARG A 288 3.35 24.10 33.83
CA ARG A 288 3.83 22.73 33.63
C ARG A 288 2.74 21.72 33.91
N LEU A 289 2.52 20.83 32.95
CA LEU A 289 1.72 19.62 33.11
C LEU A 289 2.61 18.40 32.91
N ASP A 290 2.40 17.37 33.71
CA ASP A 290 3.17 16.13 33.70
C ASP A 290 2.26 14.97 34.10
N ASP A 291 1.81 14.20 33.11
CA ASP A 291 0.82 13.14 33.31
C ASP A 291 1.15 11.92 32.43
N ALA A 292 0.44 10.81 32.61
CA ALA A 292 0.62 9.62 31.79
C ALA A 292 -0.64 8.75 31.69
N SER A 293 -0.81 8.10 30.54
CA SER A 293 -1.85 7.11 30.26
C SER A 293 -1.28 5.70 30.10
N ASP A 294 -2.10 4.70 30.40
CA ASP A 294 -1.76 3.28 30.25
C ASP A 294 -2.50 2.70 29.04
N MET A 295 -1.78 2.07 28.12
CA MET A 295 -2.38 1.46 26.93
C MET A 295 -3.28 0.28 27.26
N ARG A 296 -3.19 -0.30 28.46
CA ARG A 296 -4.10 -1.37 28.91
C ARG A 296 -5.54 -0.92 29.09
N GLU A 297 -5.77 0.39 29.12
CA GLU A 297 -7.11 0.98 29.26
C GLU A 297 -7.79 1.24 27.90
N ILE A 298 -7.12 0.95 26.78
CA ILE A 298 -7.71 1.08 25.45
C ILE A 298 -8.89 0.12 25.31
N SER A 299 -10.01 0.62 24.78
CA SER A 299 -11.26 -0.16 24.64
C SER A 299 -11.21 -1.18 23.52
N ARG A 300 -10.27 -1.04 22.58
CA ARG A 300 -10.09 -1.95 21.43
C ARG A 300 -8.63 -2.37 21.32
N ASP A 301 -8.42 -3.65 21.02
CA ASP A 301 -7.07 -4.16 20.78
C ASP A 301 -6.39 -3.40 19.63
N PRO A 302 -5.10 -3.04 19.74
CA PRO A 302 -4.39 -2.35 18.66
C PRO A 302 -4.46 -3.05 17.30
N LEU A 303 -4.45 -4.39 17.25
CA LEU A 303 -4.55 -5.14 15.99
C LEU A 303 -5.99 -5.20 15.46
N ASP A 304 -6.99 -5.12 16.33
CA ASP A 304 -8.38 -4.95 15.89
C ASP A 304 -8.54 -3.62 15.13
N LEU A 305 -8.01 -2.52 15.67
CA LEU A 305 -8.01 -1.21 15.01
C LEU A 305 -7.33 -1.26 13.62
N VAL A 306 -6.20 -1.96 13.48
CA VAL A 306 -5.53 -2.19 12.19
C VAL A 306 -6.45 -2.95 11.22
N SER A 307 -7.13 -4.00 11.69
CA SER A 307 -8.03 -4.81 10.85
C SER A 307 -9.29 -4.05 10.40
N GLN A 308 -9.73 -3.06 11.18
CA GLN A 308 -10.84 -2.19 10.82
C GLN A 308 -10.43 -1.13 9.79
N ALA A 309 -9.20 -0.63 9.88
CA ALA A 309 -8.65 0.31 8.90
C ALA A 309 -8.31 -0.35 7.56
N HIS A 310 -7.82 -1.60 7.57
CA HIS A 310 -7.30 -2.31 6.40
C HIS A 310 -7.97 -3.68 6.21
N GLY A 311 -8.47 -3.95 5.01
CA GLY A 311 -9.11 -5.22 4.67
C GLY A 311 -9.56 -5.29 3.22
N SER A 312 -10.50 -6.19 2.90
CA SER A 312 -11.05 -6.27 1.53
C SER A 312 -11.80 -5.00 1.10
N HIS A 313 -12.24 -4.18 2.07
CA HIS A 313 -12.96 -2.92 1.84
C HIS A 313 -12.05 -1.73 1.56
N HIS A 314 -10.78 -1.77 1.98
CA HIS A 314 -9.81 -0.69 1.75
C HIS A 314 -8.37 -1.19 1.84
N GLN A 315 -7.52 -0.79 0.89
CA GLN A 315 -6.11 -1.19 0.80
C GLN A 315 -5.19 0.03 0.87
N TYR A 316 -4.00 -0.16 1.44
CA TYR A 316 -2.96 0.87 1.52
C TYR A 316 -1.68 0.34 0.86
N PRO A 317 -1.52 0.52 -0.47
CA PRO A 317 -0.39 -0.07 -1.20
C PRO A 317 0.98 0.44 -0.77
N ASP A 318 1.05 1.60 -0.14
CA ASP A 318 2.27 2.19 0.41
C ASP A 318 2.36 2.04 1.95
N GLY A 319 1.53 1.16 2.52
CA GLY A 319 1.34 1.03 3.96
C GLY A 319 0.61 2.23 4.58
N PHE A 320 0.47 2.19 5.89
CA PHE A 320 -0.11 3.28 6.67
C PHE A 320 0.45 3.30 8.08
N VAL A 321 0.36 4.47 8.72
CA VAL A 321 0.52 4.58 10.16
C VAL A 321 -0.81 4.82 10.82
N LEU A 322 -1.00 4.22 12.00
CA LEU A 322 -2.25 4.29 12.74
C LEU A 322 -2.01 4.79 14.17
N TYR A 323 -2.43 6.02 14.41
CA TYR A 323 -2.61 6.63 15.73
C TYR A 323 -3.71 5.87 16.47
N LEU A 324 -3.38 5.29 17.63
CA LEU A 324 -4.28 4.38 18.37
C LEU A 324 -5.31 5.10 19.24
N GLY A 325 -5.27 6.42 19.28
CA GLY A 325 -6.04 7.28 20.18
C GLY A 325 -5.35 7.46 21.53
N THR A 326 -5.86 8.42 22.29
CA THR A 326 -5.35 8.77 23.62
C THR A 326 -6.48 8.82 24.66
N MET A 327 -6.14 8.51 25.91
CA MET A 327 -7.01 8.89 27.05
C MET A 327 -6.96 10.37 27.35
N PHE A 328 -5.90 11.06 26.90
CA PHE A 328 -5.47 12.28 27.52
C PHE A 328 -6.03 13.53 26.82
N SER A 329 -6.94 14.21 27.50
CA SER A 329 -7.23 15.61 27.27
C SER A 329 -6.77 16.38 28.51
N PRO A 330 -5.77 17.28 28.43
CA PRO A 330 -5.30 17.99 29.60
C PRO A 330 -6.45 18.78 30.25
N THR A 331 -6.74 18.48 31.51
CA THR A 331 -7.84 19.09 32.28
C THR A 331 -7.36 20.16 33.24
N LEU A 332 -6.04 20.34 33.41
CA LEU A 332 -5.48 21.35 34.27
C LEU A 332 -5.73 22.74 33.68
N ASP A 333 -6.45 23.56 34.44
CA ASP A 333 -6.71 24.95 34.11
C ASP A 333 -5.39 25.73 33.92
N ARG A 334 -5.30 26.47 32.81
CA ARG A 334 -4.14 27.33 32.53
C ARG A 334 -4.42 28.81 32.75
N ASP A 335 -5.42 29.35 32.06
CA ASP A 335 -5.72 30.80 32.03
C ASP A 335 -6.73 31.27 33.10
N GLY A 336 -7.34 30.32 33.82
CA GLY A 336 -8.26 30.61 34.90
C GLY A 336 -9.05 29.38 35.34
N GLU A 337 -9.55 29.40 36.57
CA GLU A 337 -10.35 28.32 37.15
C GLU A 337 -11.56 27.98 36.27
N GLY A 338 -11.70 26.70 35.91
CA GLY A 338 -12.76 26.14 35.07
C GLY A 338 -12.64 26.40 33.57
N GLN A 339 -11.53 26.97 33.08
CA GLN A 339 -11.33 27.25 31.64
C GLN A 339 -10.67 26.10 30.87
N GLY A 340 -10.15 25.10 31.59
CA GLY A 340 -9.39 23.98 31.04
C GLY A 340 -8.02 24.40 30.50
N PHE A 341 -7.42 23.46 29.77
CA PHE A 341 -6.15 23.69 29.09
C PHE A 341 -6.36 24.20 27.67
N THR A 342 -5.51 25.14 27.26
CA THR A 342 -5.24 25.48 25.86
C THR A 342 -3.76 25.80 25.69
N HIS A 343 -3.21 25.63 24.49
CA HIS A 343 -1.81 25.98 24.25
C HIS A 343 -1.58 27.48 24.21
N HIS A 344 -0.43 27.89 24.74
CA HIS A 344 0.21 29.16 24.35
C HIS A 344 1.23 28.89 23.25
N ILE A 345 1.48 29.91 22.43
CA ILE A 345 2.51 29.84 21.40
C ILE A 345 3.88 29.72 22.07
N GLY A 346 4.67 28.77 21.60
CA GLY A 346 5.99 28.43 22.14
C GLY A 346 5.98 27.24 23.10
N ASP A 347 4.81 26.75 23.53
CA ASP A 347 4.71 25.59 24.41
C ASP A 347 5.55 24.43 23.90
N ARG A 348 6.28 23.79 24.81
CA ARG A 348 7.00 22.55 24.52
C ARG A 348 6.14 21.37 24.94
N VAL A 349 5.85 20.49 23.98
CA VAL A 349 5.13 19.24 24.20
C VAL A 349 6.13 18.11 24.10
N THR A 350 6.17 17.25 25.13
CA THR A 350 6.95 16.02 25.13
C THR A 350 6.05 14.84 25.38
N ILE A 351 6.09 13.86 24.49
CA ILE A 351 5.41 12.58 24.60
C ILE A 351 6.49 11.53 24.75
N ALA A 352 6.40 10.66 25.75
CA ALA A 352 7.47 9.70 26.03
C ALA A 352 6.96 8.35 26.51
N THR A 353 7.71 7.30 26.16
CA THR A 353 7.58 5.97 26.77
C THR A 353 8.97 5.35 26.90
N PRO A 354 9.25 4.62 27.99
CA PRO A 354 10.53 3.93 28.18
C PRO A 354 11.04 3.14 26.97
N THR A 355 10.13 2.52 26.21
CA THR A 355 10.47 1.61 25.09
C THR A 355 10.61 2.31 23.74
N LEU A 356 10.08 3.51 23.55
CA LEU A 356 10.14 4.25 22.27
C LEU A 356 10.97 5.56 22.36
N GLY A 357 11.35 5.97 23.57
CA GLY A 357 12.04 7.25 23.80
C GLY A 357 11.03 8.40 23.95
N ALA A 358 11.33 9.57 23.37
CA ALA A 358 10.48 10.74 23.49
C ALA A 358 10.38 11.56 22.20
N LEU A 359 9.16 11.94 21.83
CA LEU A 359 8.82 12.92 20.80
C LEU A 359 8.67 14.30 21.42
N VAL A 360 9.47 15.26 20.97
CA VAL A 360 9.45 16.64 21.47
C VAL A 360 9.09 17.59 20.33
N ASN A 361 8.10 18.45 20.51
CA ASN A 361 7.71 19.48 19.55
C ASN A 361 7.45 20.81 20.26
N ARG A 362 7.47 21.89 19.48
CA ARG A 362 7.04 23.22 19.93
C ARG A 362 5.74 23.63 19.26
N VAL A 363 4.87 24.34 19.97
CA VAL A 363 3.58 24.75 19.45
C VAL A 363 3.68 26.15 18.83
N ASN A 364 3.15 26.30 17.63
CA ASN A 364 3.03 27.59 16.97
C ASN A 364 1.78 27.59 16.06
N ARG A 365 1.52 28.67 15.32
CA ARG A 365 0.38 28.74 14.39
C ARG A 365 0.72 28.09 13.07
N SER A 366 -0.25 27.38 12.49
CA SER A 366 -0.07 26.67 11.21
C SER A 366 0.28 27.61 10.04
N ASP A 367 -0.09 28.89 10.14
CA ASP A 367 0.22 29.94 9.15
C ASP A 367 1.52 30.72 9.44
N ALA A 368 2.21 30.41 10.54
CA ALA A 368 3.47 31.02 10.95
C ALA A 368 4.65 30.05 10.88
N ILE A 369 4.42 28.74 11.05
CA ILE A 369 5.45 27.71 10.88
C ILE A 369 5.87 27.58 9.40
N PRO A 370 7.05 27.00 9.11
CA PRO A 370 7.49 26.79 7.74
C PRO A 370 6.44 26.06 6.89
N PRO A 371 6.19 26.50 5.64
CA PRO A 371 5.23 25.83 4.78
C PRO A 371 5.75 24.45 4.39
N TRP A 372 4.87 23.45 4.44
CA TRP A 372 5.13 22.13 3.87
C TRP A 372 5.29 22.24 2.34
N THR A 373 6.53 22.06 1.86
CA THR A 373 6.90 22.23 0.44
C THR A 373 7.49 20.97 -0.19
N PHE A 374 7.75 19.94 0.61
CA PHE A 374 8.33 18.67 0.18
C PHE A 374 7.28 17.56 0.24
N GLY A 375 6.57 17.35 -0.88
CA GLY A 375 5.62 16.25 -1.05
C GLY A 375 6.08 15.22 -2.08
N ALA A 376 5.21 14.29 -2.48
CA ALA A 376 5.54 13.11 -3.28
C ALA A 376 6.30 13.42 -4.57
N ARG A 377 5.88 14.46 -5.31
CA ARG A 377 6.59 14.88 -6.53
C ARG A 377 8.05 15.26 -6.25
N ARG A 378 8.32 15.98 -5.16
CA ARG A 378 9.68 16.39 -4.79
C ARG A 378 10.51 15.21 -4.30
N LEU A 379 9.89 14.26 -3.61
CA LEU A 379 10.53 12.99 -3.25
C LEU A 379 10.96 12.24 -4.51
N PHE A 380 10.07 12.05 -5.50
CA PHE A 380 10.43 11.38 -6.75
C PHE A 380 11.54 12.11 -7.52
N GLU A 381 11.49 13.45 -7.59
CA GLU A 381 12.58 14.24 -8.18
C GLU A 381 13.92 14.06 -7.44
N HIS A 382 13.89 13.94 -6.12
CA HIS A 382 15.08 13.71 -5.30
C HIS A 382 15.65 12.30 -5.52
N LEU A 383 14.81 11.28 -5.46
CA LEU A 383 15.21 9.88 -5.69
C LEU A 383 15.78 9.67 -7.10
N ALA A 384 15.20 10.33 -8.11
CA ALA A 384 15.72 10.30 -9.48
C ALA A 384 17.13 10.93 -9.59
N ARG A 385 17.41 12.01 -8.84
CA ARG A 385 18.74 12.65 -8.80
C ARG A 385 19.78 11.83 -8.04
N GLY A 386 19.40 11.21 -6.92
CA GLY A 386 20.28 10.33 -6.14
C GLY A 386 20.84 9.17 -6.97
N ARG A 387 20.02 8.58 -7.84
CA ARG A 387 20.44 7.55 -8.81
C ARG A 387 21.47 8.06 -9.84
N GLN A 388 21.49 9.36 -10.15
CA GLN A 388 22.43 9.94 -11.11
C GLN A 388 23.79 10.32 -10.46
N ASN A 389 23.82 10.65 -9.17
CA ASN A 389 25.00 11.14 -8.47
C ASN A 389 25.84 10.04 -7.76
N GLY A 390 25.27 8.85 -7.55
CA GLY A 390 25.94 7.72 -6.86
C GLY A 390 26.75 6.78 -7.78
N ALA A 391 26.88 7.09 -9.07
CA ALA A 391 27.69 6.29 -9.98
C ALA A 391 29.19 6.64 -9.82
N PRO A 392 30.07 5.71 -9.42
CA PRO A 392 31.50 5.96 -9.53
C PRO A 392 31.85 6.18 -11.02
N GLN A 393 32.61 7.22 -11.32
CA GLN A 393 33.37 7.30 -12.57
C GLN A 393 34.47 6.23 -12.52
N SER A 394 34.09 4.97 -12.72
CA SER A 394 35.04 3.96 -13.16
C SER A 394 35.31 4.23 -14.64
N ASN A 395 36.59 4.39 -14.98
CA ASN A 395 37.08 4.04 -16.31
C ASN A 395 36.92 2.52 -16.46
N ASP A 396 35.68 2.08 -16.61
CA ASP A 396 35.34 0.76 -17.09
C ASP A 396 34.22 0.96 -18.10
N THR A 397 34.60 0.68 -19.33
CA THR A 397 33.81 0.49 -20.54
C THR A 397 32.78 -0.66 -20.40
N ALA A 398 32.12 -0.78 -19.24
CA ALA A 398 31.36 -1.95 -18.84
C ALA A 398 30.17 -1.64 -17.90
N PHE A 399 29.47 -0.51 -18.04
CA PHE A 399 28.08 -0.36 -17.57
C PHE A 399 27.21 0.47 -18.52
N ASN A 400 27.56 0.43 -19.80
CA ASN A 400 26.59 0.57 -20.87
C ASN A 400 26.18 -0.85 -21.28
N GLN A 401 25.51 -1.55 -20.37
CA GLN A 401 24.67 -2.67 -20.75
C GLN A 401 23.29 -2.31 -20.23
N GLU A 402 22.54 -1.60 -21.08
CA GLU A 402 21.15 -1.97 -21.33
C GLU A 402 21.07 -3.50 -21.13
N SER A 403 20.25 -4.01 -20.20
CA SER A 403 19.74 -5.37 -20.39
C SER A 403 19.29 -5.38 -21.85
N PRO A 404 19.92 -6.17 -22.74
CA PRO A 404 19.68 -6.03 -24.17
C PRO A 404 18.18 -6.13 -24.33
N MET A 405 17.56 -5.08 -24.88
CA MET A 405 16.15 -5.17 -25.23
C MET A 405 16.01 -6.47 -26.00
N PRO A 406 15.11 -7.38 -25.61
CA PRO A 406 14.98 -8.65 -26.30
C PRO A 406 14.83 -8.33 -27.78
N GLU A 407 15.70 -8.93 -28.60
CA GLU A 407 15.80 -8.60 -30.02
C GLU A 407 14.42 -8.80 -30.66
N LEU A 408 13.78 -7.70 -31.03
CA LEU A 408 12.47 -7.72 -31.67
C LEU A 408 12.69 -8.14 -33.11
N THR A 409 12.01 -9.20 -33.53
CA THR A 409 12.16 -9.79 -34.85
C THR A 409 10.94 -9.51 -35.73
N GLY A 410 9.80 -9.14 -35.12
CA GLY A 410 8.53 -8.95 -35.83
C GLY A 410 7.93 -10.23 -36.41
N GLN A 411 8.42 -11.40 -36.00
CA GLN A 411 8.05 -12.71 -36.53
C GLN A 411 6.96 -13.38 -35.67
N GLN A 412 6.20 -14.31 -36.24
CA GLN A 412 5.22 -15.11 -35.49
C GLN A 412 5.89 -15.96 -34.41
N PHE A 413 5.13 -16.35 -33.39
CA PHE A 413 5.49 -17.36 -32.39
C PHE A 413 4.69 -18.62 -32.71
N ILE A 414 5.35 -19.66 -33.22
CA ILE A 414 4.69 -20.91 -33.64
C ILE A 414 5.46 -22.10 -33.08
N GLY A 415 4.90 -22.77 -32.08
CA GLY A 415 5.49 -23.97 -31.49
C GLY A 415 6.92 -23.78 -30.96
N GLY A 416 7.22 -22.61 -30.38
CA GLY A 416 8.55 -22.24 -29.88
C GLY A 416 9.57 -21.81 -30.95
N ALA A 417 9.14 -21.63 -32.20
CA ALA A 417 9.94 -21.08 -33.28
C ALA A 417 9.46 -19.68 -33.68
N ARG A 418 10.39 -18.83 -34.12
CA ARG A 418 10.10 -17.55 -34.78
C ARG A 418 9.98 -17.75 -36.29
N VAL A 419 8.83 -17.38 -36.88
CA VAL A 419 8.49 -17.66 -38.28
C VAL A 419 8.00 -16.40 -38.99
N ALA A 420 8.45 -16.15 -40.21
CA ALA A 420 7.98 -15.03 -41.04
C ALA A 420 8.05 -15.39 -42.53
N ALA A 421 7.17 -16.28 -42.96
CA ALA A 421 7.02 -16.65 -44.37
C ALA A 421 6.25 -15.59 -45.18
N GLY A 422 5.50 -14.71 -44.51
CA GLY A 422 4.78 -13.61 -45.13
C GLY A 422 5.69 -12.57 -45.78
N GLN A 423 5.28 -12.07 -46.95
CA GLN A 423 6.00 -11.01 -47.67
C GLN A 423 5.48 -9.60 -47.35
N ASN A 424 4.28 -9.50 -46.77
CA ASN A 424 3.70 -8.23 -46.35
C ASN A 424 4.27 -7.84 -44.98
N THR A 425 4.78 -6.62 -44.87
CA THR A 425 5.22 -6.05 -43.60
C THR A 425 4.19 -5.04 -43.06
N LEU A 426 4.10 -4.99 -41.75
CA LEU A 426 3.31 -4.09 -40.93
C LEU A 426 4.28 -3.24 -40.10
N ALA A 427 3.91 -2.01 -39.82
CA ALA A 427 4.67 -1.13 -38.95
C ALA A 427 3.89 -0.91 -37.66
N SER A 428 4.53 -1.18 -36.51
CA SER A 428 4.06 -0.61 -35.24
C SER A 428 4.25 0.91 -35.31
N ARG A 429 3.27 1.67 -34.84
CA ARG A 429 3.27 3.14 -34.97
C ARG A 429 3.15 3.81 -33.62
N ALA A 430 3.84 4.94 -33.46
CA ALA A 430 3.66 5.78 -32.29
C ALA A 430 2.29 6.49 -32.34
N ALA A 431 1.59 6.56 -31.22
CA ALA A 431 0.27 7.19 -31.14
C ALA A 431 0.32 8.71 -31.31
N GLU A 432 1.44 9.36 -30.98
CA GLU A 432 1.59 10.82 -31.01
C GLU A 432 1.70 11.37 -32.45
N ASP A 433 2.55 10.77 -33.27
CA ASP A 433 2.93 11.29 -34.60
C ASP A 433 2.78 10.28 -35.73
N ASN A 434 2.29 9.06 -35.42
CA ASN A 434 2.14 7.95 -36.36
C ASN A 434 3.47 7.45 -36.97
N ALA A 435 4.61 7.80 -36.38
CA ALA A 435 5.92 7.38 -36.84
C ALA A 435 6.09 5.86 -36.71
N PRO A 436 6.61 5.17 -37.74
CA PRO A 436 6.84 3.74 -37.68
C PRO A 436 7.98 3.41 -36.72
N TYR A 437 7.88 2.28 -36.04
CA TYR A 437 8.98 1.71 -35.28
C TYR A 437 10.07 1.17 -36.21
N LYS A 438 11.30 1.06 -35.71
CA LYS A 438 12.46 0.63 -36.50
C LYS A 438 12.38 -0.82 -37.00
N GLN A 439 11.63 -1.66 -36.30
CA GLN A 439 11.44 -3.07 -36.63
C GLN A 439 10.14 -3.27 -37.40
N ASP A 440 10.24 -3.93 -38.56
CA ASP A 440 9.08 -4.38 -39.34
C ASP A 440 8.50 -5.65 -38.73
N PHE A 441 7.17 -5.77 -38.78
CA PHE A 441 6.41 -6.96 -38.38
C PHE A 441 5.90 -7.67 -39.63
N PHE A 442 5.96 -8.99 -39.68
CA PHE A 442 5.48 -9.75 -40.83
C PHE A 442 4.01 -10.13 -40.62
N GLU A 443 3.15 -9.89 -41.61
CA GLU A 443 1.78 -10.37 -41.57
C GLU A 443 1.77 -11.89 -41.78
N ALA A 444 1.09 -12.63 -40.89
CA ALA A 444 1.03 -14.08 -40.96
C ALA A 444 0.30 -14.54 -42.23
N THR A 445 0.86 -15.57 -42.86
CA THR A 445 0.25 -16.30 -43.97
C THR A 445 -0.87 -17.21 -43.47
N SER A 446 -1.71 -17.68 -44.39
CA SER A 446 -2.77 -18.63 -44.06
C SER A 446 -2.18 -19.92 -43.47
N GLU A 447 -1.05 -20.36 -44.01
CA GLU A 447 -0.31 -21.54 -43.55
C GLU A 447 0.26 -21.35 -42.15
N GLU A 448 0.75 -20.14 -41.81
CA GLU A 448 1.23 -19.81 -40.45
C GLU A 448 0.09 -19.78 -39.42
N VAL A 449 -1.10 -19.29 -39.80
CA VAL A 449 -2.30 -19.35 -38.94
C VAL A 449 -2.66 -20.81 -38.62
N THR A 450 -2.74 -21.66 -39.65
CA THR A 450 -3.00 -23.09 -39.48
C THR A 450 -1.89 -23.77 -38.67
N ALA A 451 -0.63 -23.40 -38.89
CA ALA A 451 0.52 -23.96 -38.16
C ALA A 451 0.49 -23.58 -36.67
N ALA A 452 0.13 -22.34 -36.33
CA ALA A 452 -0.05 -21.91 -34.94
C ALA A 452 -1.19 -22.67 -34.24
N ALA A 453 -2.34 -22.80 -34.92
CA ALA A 453 -3.47 -23.57 -34.40
C ALA A 453 -3.12 -25.06 -34.23
N LYS A 454 -2.37 -25.63 -35.17
CA LYS A 454 -1.87 -27.00 -35.08
C LYS A 454 -0.85 -27.18 -33.95
N ALA A 455 0.10 -26.27 -33.77
CA ALA A 455 1.07 -26.35 -32.68
C ALA A 455 0.38 -26.32 -31.30
N ALA A 456 -0.65 -25.47 -31.15
CA ALA A 456 -1.48 -25.43 -29.96
C ALA A 456 -2.23 -26.76 -29.74
N HIS A 457 -2.79 -27.35 -30.81
CA HIS A 457 -3.44 -28.65 -30.74
C HIS A 457 -2.48 -29.78 -30.34
N ASP A 458 -1.29 -29.83 -30.95
CA ASP A 458 -0.30 -30.87 -30.67
C ASP A 458 0.24 -30.77 -29.21
N ALA A 459 0.21 -29.57 -28.60
CA ALA A 459 0.58 -29.36 -27.20
C ALA A 459 -0.53 -29.74 -26.20
N PHE A 460 -1.80 -29.79 -26.64
CA PHE A 460 -2.97 -29.86 -25.76
C PHE A 460 -3.00 -31.10 -24.86
N ASP A 461 -2.79 -32.28 -25.43
CA ASP A 461 -2.87 -33.54 -24.68
C ASP A 461 -1.86 -33.58 -23.51
N THR A 462 -0.67 -33.02 -23.73
CA THR A 462 0.34 -32.91 -22.67
C THR A 462 -0.01 -31.79 -21.70
N PHE A 463 -0.30 -30.58 -22.18
CA PHE A 463 -0.50 -29.42 -21.30
C PHE A 463 -1.75 -29.55 -20.40
N SER A 464 -2.83 -30.13 -20.92
CA SER A 464 -4.09 -30.32 -20.18
C SER A 464 -3.98 -31.35 -19.05
N THR A 465 -3.00 -32.25 -19.11
CA THR A 465 -2.78 -33.32 -18.11
C THR A 465 -1.69 -33.00 -17.09
N ILE A 466 -0.96 -31.90 -17.27
CA ILE A 466 -0.03 -31.38 -16.25
C ILE A 466 -0.80 -31.10 -14.95
N ASP A 467 -0.18 -31.37 -13.81
CA ASP A 467 -0.83 -31.17 -12.52
C ASP A 467 -1.07 -29.66 -12.23
N PRO A 468 -2.06 -29.33 -11.38
CA PRO A 468 -2.39 -27.94 -11.07
C PRO A 468 -1.23 -27.12 -10.48
N GLU A 469 -0.32 -27.73 -9.71
CA GLU A 469 0.79 -27.00 -9.10
C GLU A 469 1.82 -26.59 -10.15
N THR A 470 2.19 -27.49 -11.05
CA THR A 470 3.11 -27.16 -12.15
C THR A 470 2.52 -26.10 -13.09
N ARG A 471 1.20 -26.13 -13.36
CA ARG A 471 0.53 -25.04 -14.11
C ARG A 471 0.51 -23.72 -13.33
N ALA A 472 0.35 -23.75 -12.00
CA ALA A 472 0.40 -22.55 -11.17
C ALA A 472 1.79 -21.90 -11.21
N GLN A 473 2.85 -22.71 -11.13
CA GLN A 473 4.23 -22.25 -11.29
C GLN A 473 4.51 -21.65 -12.67
N PHE A 474 3.88 -22.18 -13.73
CA PHE A 474 3.96 -21.58 -15.07
C PHE A 474 3.28 -20.20 -15.16
N LEU A 475 2.12 -20.02 -14.53
CA LEU A 475 1.45 -18.71 -14.46
C LEU A 475 2.28 -17.70 -13.67
N GLU A 476 2.90 -18.13 -12.57
CA GLU A 476 3.81 -17.30 -11.77
C GLU A 476 5.08 -16.96 -12.55
N ALA A 477 5.66 -17.93 -13.26
CA ALA A 477 6.80 -17.67 -14.13
C ALA A 477 6.45 -16.66 -15.25
N CYS A 478 5.27 -16.76 -15.86
CA CYS A 478 4.81 -15.74 -16.82
C CYS A 478 4.75 -14.35 -16.19
N ALA A 479 4.25 -14.24 -14.95
CA ALA A 479 4.18 -12.97 -14.23
C ALA A 479 5.59 -12.40 -13.96
N ASP A 480 6.50 -13.23 -13.47
CA ASP A 480 7.88 -12.83 -13.16
C ASP A 480 8.65 -12.39 -14.41
N GLU A 481 8.53 -13.11 -15.53
CA GLU A 481 9.19 -12.75 -16.79
C GLU A 481 8.62 -11.45 -17.40
N ILE A 482 7.34 -11.14 -17.19
CA ILE A 482 6.74 -9.86 -17.60
C ILE A 482 7.25 -8.71 -16.73
N GLU A 483 7.31 -8.90 -15.42
CA GLU A 483 7.88 -7.91 -14.49
C GLU A 483 9.36 -7.64 -14.78
N ALA A 484 10.11 -8.67 -15.18
CA ALA A 484 11.52 -8.55 -15.58
C ALA A 484 11.75 -7.66 -16.81
N LEU A 485 10.72 -7.40 -17.64
CA LEU A 485 10.82 -6.42 -18.74
C LEU A 485 10.99 -4.98 -18.24
N GLY A 486 10.54 -4.69 -17.01
CA GLY A 486 10.67 -3.39 -16.35
C GLY A 486 10.18 -2.21 -17.17
N ASP A 487 10.85 -1.06 -17.02
CA ASP A 487 10.46 0.19 -17.67
C ASP A 487 10.50 0.14 -19.20
N ALA A 488 11.23 -0.81 -19.79
CA ALA A 488 11.36 -0.92 -21.24
C ALA A 488 10.02 -1.20 -21.92
N VAL A 489 9.22 -2.13 -21.37
CA VAL A 489 7.91 -2.46 -21.94
C VAL A 489 6.91 -1.32 -21.72
N ILE A 490 7.03 -0.60 -20.61
CA ILE A 490 6.18 0.57 -20.32
C ILE A 490 6.47 1.69 -21.32
N ARG A 491 7.74 1.99 -21.60
CA ARG A 491 8.13 3.00 -22.61
C ARG A 491 7.59 2.69 -23.99
N GLU A 492 7.70 1.43 -24.45
CA GLU A 492 7.17 1.04 -25.75
C GLU A 492 5.64 1.09 -25.78
N ALA A 493 4.97 0.66 -24.71
CA ALA A 493 3.51 0.77 -24.60
C ALA A 493 3.03 2.23 -24.58
N MET A 494 3.75 3.13 -23.91
CA MET A 494 3.47 4.57 -23.95
C MET A 494 3.60 5.10 -25.38
N ARG A 495 4.66 4.73 -26.09
CA ARG A 495 4.87 5.13 -27.49
C ARG A 495 3.73 4.66 -28.37
N GLU A 496 3.35 3.39 -28.27
CA GLU A 496 2.31 2.78 -29.11
C GLU A 496 0.89 3.27 -28.79
N THR A 497 0.61 3.66 -27.55
CA THR A 497 -0.78 3.93 -27.09
C THR A 497 -1.05 5.36 -26.62
N ALA A 498 -0.03 6.16 -26.38
CA ALA A 498 -0.09 7.46 -25.69
C ALA A 498 -0.74 7.40 -24.29
N LEU A 499 -0.90 6.21 -23.70
CA LEU A 499 -1.38 6.09 -22.33
C LEU A 499 -0.28 6.55 -21.35
N PRO A 500 -0.63 7.26 -20.26
CA PRO A 500 0.35 7.70 -19.28
C PRO A 500 1.06 6.54 -18.59
N GLU A 501 2.32 6.75 -18.23
CA GLU A 501 3.17 5.78 -17.54
C GLU A 501 2.49 5.13 -16.33
N ALA A 502 1.87 5.93 -15.45
CA ALA A 502 1.17 5.44 -14.26
C ALA A 502 0.02 4.48 -14.60
N ARG A 503 -0.70 4.72 -15.71
CA ARG A 503 -1.77 3.83 -16.18
C ARG A 503 -1.18 2.50 -16.64
N LEU A 504 -0.12 2.53 -17.44
CA LEU A 504 0.50 1.32 -17.98
C LEU A 504 1.22 0.51 -16.90
N THR A 505 1.87 1.17 -15.94
CA THR A 505 2.46 0.54 -14.75
C THR A 505 1.40 -0.19 -13.93
N GLY A 506 0.29 0.47 -13.62
CA GLY A 506 -0.84 -0.16 -12.94
C GLY A 506 -1.46 -1.30 -13.74
N GLU A 507 -1.45 -1.21 -15.08
CA GLU A 507 -1.95 -2.27 -15.95
C GLU A 507 -1.02 -3.50 -16.00
N VAL A 508 0.30 -3.30 -15.99
CA VAL A 508 1.29 -4.39 -15.82
C VAL A 508 1.05 -5.10 -14.49
N GLY A 509 0.94 -4.35 -13.39
CA GLY A 509 0.64 -4.92 -12.07
C GLY A 509 -0.70 -5.68 -12.02
N ARG A 510 -1.73 -5.17 -12.70
CA ARG A 510 -3.01 -5.89 -12.88
C ARG A 510 -2.81 -7.21 -13.65
N THR A 511 -2.00 -7.19 -14.69
CA THR A 511 -1.75 -8.35 -15.56
C THR A 511 -1.03 -9.46 -14.80
N THR A 512 0.06 -9.12 -14.10
CA THR A 512 0.82 -10.09 -13.30
C THR A 512 0.04 -10.55 -12.07
N GLY A 513 -0.69 -9.64 -11.41
CA GLY A 513 -1.61 -9.99 -10.33
C GLY A 513 -2.70 -10.97 -10.76
N GLN A 514 -3.25 -10.85 -11.96
CA GLN A 514 -4.25 -11.76 -12.50
C GLN A 514 -3.68 -13.15 -12.83
N LEU A 515 -2.46 -13.23 -13.37
CA LEU A 515 -1.77 -14.51 -13.55
C LEU A 515 -1.57 -15.22 -12.21
N ARG A 516 -1.08 -14.51 -11.18
CA ARG A 516 -0.91 -15.05 -9.82
C ARG A 516 -2.23 -15.39 -9.14
N LEU A 517 -3.32 -14.67 -9.44
CA LEU A 517 -4.66 -15.03 -8.98
C LEU A 517 -5.08 -16.40 -9.52
N PHE A 518 -4.89 -16.66 -10.82
CA PHE A 518 -5.22 -17.96 -11.40
C PHE A 518 -4.32 -19.08 -10.88
N ALA A 519 -3.05 -18.81 -10.56
CA ALA A 519 -2.18 -19.75 -9.86
C ALA A 519 -2.76 -20.16 -8.49
N LYS A 520 -3.31 -19.20 -7.72
CA LYS A 520 -4.02 -19.49 -6.46
C LYS A 520 -5.28 -20.33 -6.68
N VAL A 521 -6.05 -20.05 -7.74
CA VAL A 521 -7.26 -20.85 -8.09
C VAL A 521 -6.89 -22.30 -8.40
N LEU A 522 -5.82 -22.52 -9.16
CA LEU A 522 -5.30 -23.85 -9.47
C LEU A 522 -4.97 -24.65 -8.20
N ARG A 523 -4.25 -24.03 -7.26
CA ARG A 523 -3.88 -24.66 -5.98
C ARG A 523 -5.07 -24.96 -5.09
N ARG A 524 -6.12 -24.14 -5.15
CA ARG A 524 -7.36 -24.36 -4.40
C ARG A 524 -8.16 -25.55 -4.93
N GLY A 525 -8.14 -25.78 -6.25
CA GLY A 525 -8.72 -26.97 -6.90
C GLY A 525 -10.25 -27.01 -7.00
N ASP A 526 -10.97 -26.06 -6.40
CA ASP A 526 -12.43 -25.96 -6.44
C ASP A 526 -12.99 -25.73 -7.85
N TYR A 527 -12.20 -25.13 -8.74
CA TYR A 527 -12.53 -24.96 -10.16
C TYR A 527 -12.80 -26.28 -10.89
N LEU A 528 -12.26 -27.40 -10.40
CA LEU A 528 -12.51 -28.73 -10.96
C LEU A 528 -13.98 -29.15 -10.80
N GLY A 529 -14.72 -28.55 -9.87
CA GLY A 529 -16.12 -28.87 -9.63
C GLY A 529 -16.35 -30.35 -9.35
N ALA A 530 -15.41 -31.01 -8.65
CA ALA A 530 -15.38 -32.45 -8.48
C ALA A 530 -16.64 -32.95 -7.75
N ARG A 531 -17.33 -33.92 -8.36
CA ARG A 531 -18.47 -34.64 -7.77
C ARG A 531 -18.21 -36.13 -7.83
N ILE A 532 -18.45 -36.83 -6.72
CA ILE A 532 -18.18 -38.26 -6.57
C ILE A 532 -19.42 -38.92 -5.98
N ASP A 533 -20.09 -39.73 -6.80
CA ASP A 533 -21.16 -40.62 -6.37
C ASP A 533 -20.59 -42.05 -6.35
N THR A 534 -20.30 -42.57 -5.15
CA THR A 534 -19.68 -43.89 -4.99
C THR A 534 -20.62 -45.02 -5.40
N ALA A 535 -20.05 -46.10 -5.93
CA ALA A 535 -20.82 -47.28 -6.36
C ALA A 535 -21.73 -47.84 -5.24
N THR A 536 -22.92 -48.31 -5.64
CA THR A 536 -23.87 -49.06 -4.81
C THR A 536 -24.27 -50.35 -5.53
N ASP A 537 -25.02 -51.24 -4.87
CA ASP A 537 -25.55 -52.46 -5.51
C ASP A 537 -26.46 -52.16 -6.72
N ALA A 538 -27.02 -50.94 -6.81
CA ALA A 538 -27.95 -50.51 -7.84
C ALA A 538 -27.37 -49.51 -8.85
N ALA A 539 -26.17 -48.97 -8.62
CA ALA A 539 -25.57 -47.94 -9.47
C ALA A 539 -24.02 -48.00 -9.47
N PRO A 540 -23.37 -47.75 -10.63
CA PRO A 540 -21.91 -47.72 -10.72
C PRO A 540 -21.30 -46.47 -10.05
N ASP A 541 -19.98 -46.47 -9.88
CA ASP A 541 -19.22 -45.29 -9.46
C ASP A 541 -19.29 -44.20 -10.55
N LEU A 542 -19.74 -43.00 -10.20
CA LEU A 542 -19.80 -41.86 -11.10
C LEU A 542 -18.93 -40.72 -10.56
N ARG A 543 -18.09 -40.17 -11.43
CA ARG A 543 -17.22 -39.03 -11.10
C ARG A 543 -17.35 -37.98 -12.18
N GLN A 544 -17.51 -36.73 -11.76
CA GLN A 544 -17.56 -35.57 -12.65
C GLN A 544 -16.49 -34.58 -12.25
N ILE A 545 -15.75 -34.08 -13.23
CA ILE A 545 -14.82 -32.96 -13.10
C ILE A 545 -14.94 -32.08 -14.34
N GLN A 546 -14.55 -30.81 -14.22
CA GLN A 546 -14.30 -29.93 -15.36
C GLN A 546 -12.99 -30.32 -16.05
N GLN A 547 -12.96 -30.25 -17.38
CA GLN A 547 -11.77 -30.52 -18.19
C GLN A 547 -11.51 -29.37 -19.17
N ALA A 548 -10.24 -29.20 -19.53
CA ALA A 548 -9.81 -28.27 -20.56
C ALA A 548 -10.55 -28.58 -21.88
N ILE A 549 -10.98 -27.54 -22.59
CA ILE A 549 -11.80 -27.72 -23.79
C ILE A 549 -10.98 -27.94 -25.07
N GLY A 550 -9.69 -27.56 -25.05
CA GLY A 550 -8.81 -27.52 -26.22
C GLY A 550 -8.14 -26.16 -26.43
N PRO A 551 -7.40 -25.98 -27.53
CA PRO A 551 -6.76 -24.71 -27.88
C PRO A 551 -7.72 -23.52 -27.93
N VAL A 552 -7.29 -22.36 -27.42
CA VAL A 552 -8.10 -21.13 -27.37
C VAL A 552 -7.45 -20.04 -28.22
N ALA A 553 -8.24 -19.40 -29.07
CA ALA A 553 -7.81 -18.19 -29.78
C ALA A 553 -8.09 -16.96 -28.91
N VAL A 554 -7.12 -16.06 -28.75
CA VAL A 554 -7.26 -14.83 -27.96
C VAL A 554 -7.00 -13.62 -28.84
N PHE A 555 -7.93 -12.67 -28.87
CA PHE A 555 -7.81 -11.43 -29.62
C PHE A 555 -7.56 -10.26 -28.66
N GLY A 556 -6.34 -9.73 -28.70
CA GLY A 556 -5.94 -8.64 -27.80
C GLY A 556 -6.74 -7.35 -28.05
N ALA A 557 -7.11 -6.68 -26.96
CA ALA A 557 -7.80 -5.41 -26.96
C ALA A 557 -6.85 -4.24 -27.25
N SER A 558 -7.31 -3.23 -27.99
CA SER A 558 -6.50 -2.05 -28.32
C SER A 558 -6.20 -1.14 -27.12
N ASN A 559 -7.15 -1.04 -26.18
CA ASN A 559 -7.18 -0.01 -25.13
C ASN A 559 -6.62 -0.48 -23.78
N PHE A 560 -6.24 -1.76 -23.70
CA PHE A 560 -5.58 -2.38 -22.56
C PHE A 560 -4.46 -3.28 -23.11
N PRO A 561 -3.27 -2.70 -23.44
CA PRO A 561 -2.19 -3.40 -24.14
C PRO A 561 -1.55 -4.53 -23.32
N PHE A 562 -1.88 -4.64 -22.03
CA PHE A 562 -1.43 -5.71 -21.14
C PHE A 562 -2.61 -6.57 -20.64
N ALA A 563 -3.51 -6.01 -19.83
CA ALA A 563 -4.45 -6.78 -19.00
C ALA A 563 -5.58 -7.47 -19.80
N PHE A 564 -5.79 -7.05 -21.05
CA PHE A 564 -6.74 -7.65 -22.00
C PHE A 564 -6.07 -7.92 -23.36
N SER A 565 -4.77 -8.20 -23.34
CA SER A 565 -3.94 -8.44 -24.52
C SER A 565 -3.22 -9.79 -24.39
N VAL A 566 -1.95 -9.88 -24.80
CA VAL A 566 -1.17 -11.13 -24.91
C VAL A 566 -1.18 -11.97 -23.63
N ALA A 567 -0.93 -11.35 -22.47
CA ALA A 567 -0.95 -12.01 -21.16
C ALA A 567 -2.20 -11.65 -20.33
N GLY A 568 -3.27 -11.20 -20.99
CA GLY A 568 -4.48 -10.72 -20.35
C GLY A 568 -5.35 -11.82 -19.74
N GLY A 569 -6.59 -11.46 -19.35
CA GLY A 569 -7.50 -12.37 -18.64
C GLY A 569 -7.85 -13.65 -19.39
N ASP A 570 -8.07 -13.53 -20.69
CA ASP A 570 -8.42 -14.67 -21.55
C ASP A 570 -7.25 -15.66 -21.63
N THR A 571 -6.01 -15.16 -21.83
CA THR A 571 -4.80 -16.00 -21.85
C THR A 571 -4.56 -16.65 -20.48
N ALA A 572 -4.61 -15.87 -19.40
CA ALA A 572 -4.37 -16.37 -18.04
C ALA A 572 -5.37 -17.47 -17.65
N SER A 573 -6.65 -17.26 -17.95
CA SER A 573 -7.72 -18.24 -17.67
C SER A 573 -7.61 -19.49 -18.54
N ALA A 574 -7.25 -19.36 -19.82
CA ALA A 574 -7.02 -20.49 -20.71
C ALA A 574 -5.83 -21.34 -20.23
N PHE A 575 -4.71 -20.72 -19.89
CA PHE A 575 -3.56 -21.43 -19.31
C PHE A 575 -3.92 -22.13 -18.00
N ALA A 576 -4.66 -21.46 -17.12
CA ALA A 576 -5.13 -22.07 -15.87
C ALA A 576 -6.02 -23.29 -16.12
N ALA A 577 -6.92 -23.22 -17.11
CA ALA A 577 -7.78 -24.33 -17.48
C ALA A 577 -7.02 -25.51 -18.13
N GLY A 578 -5.77 -25.33 -18.55
CA GLY A 578 -5.00 -26.33 -19.30
C GLY A 578 -5.19 -26.24 -20.81
N CYS A 579 -5.57 -25.07 -21.32
CA CYS A 579 -5.76 -24.80 -22.74
C CYS A 579 -4.57 -24.04 -23.34
N PRO A 580 -3.87 -24.57 -24.35
CA PRO A 580 -2.90 -23.81 -25.16
C PRO A 580 -3.56 -22.62 -25.84
N VAL A 581 -2.79 -21.55 -26.06
CA VAL A 581 -3.31 -20.28 -26.59
C VAL A 581 -2.66 -19.92 -27.91
N VAL A 582 -3.47 -19.42 -28.85
CA VAL A 582 -3.02 -18.71 -30.05
C VAL A 582 -3.50 -17.26 -29.96
N VAL A 583 -2.58 -16.33 -29.68
CA VAL A 583 -2.90 -14.91 -29.61
C VAL A 583 -2.85 -14.29 -31.00
N LYS A 584 -3.91 -13.58 -31.38
CA LYS A 584 -3.85 -12.61 -32.48
C LYS A 584 -3.48 -11.26 -31.89
N ALA A 585 -2.26 -10.80 -32.17
CA ALA A 585 -1.76 -9.52 -31.65
C ALA A 585 -2.54 -8.34 -32.25
N HIS A 586 -2.82 -7.33 -31.41
CA HIS A 586 -3.51 -6.13 -31.88
C HIS A 586 -2.52 -5.20 -32.60
N PRO A 587 -2.86 -4.68 -33.80
CA PRO A 587 -1.93 -3.83 -34.59
C PRO A 587 -1.57 -2.51 -33.89
N GLY A 588 -2.35 -2.09 -32.90
CA GLY A 588 -2.13 -0.89 -32.12
C GLY A 588 -0.99 -0.96 -31.09
N HIS A 589 -0.42 -2.13 -30.83
CA HIS A 589 0.70 -2.26 -29.86
C HIS A 589 1.56 -3.52 -30.10
N MET A 590 2.05 -3.71 -31.33
CA MET A 590 2.76 -4.93 -31.74
C MET A 590 4.13 -5.10 -31.05
N VAL A 591 4.84 -4.00 -30.74
CA VAL A 591 6.10 -4.05 -30.01
C VAL A 591 5.86 -4.53 -28.59
N THR A 592 4.89 -3.92 -27.90
CA THR A 592 4.47 -4.35 -26.56
C THR A 592 4.04 -5.82 -26.56
N SER A 593 3.26 -6.23 -27.57
CA SER A 593 2.84 -7.62 -27.72
C SER A 593 4.01 -8.59 -27.91
N GLU A 594 5.01 -8.26 -28.74
CA GLU A 594 6.19 -9.10 -28.93
C GLU A 594 7.03 -9.22 -27.66
N MET A 595 7.22 -8.12 -26.92
CA MET A 595 7.94 -8.14 -25.64
C MET A 595 7.28 -9.07 -24.62
N VAL A 596 5.94 -8.96 -24.47
CA VAL A 596 5.18 -9.85 -23.57
C VAL A 596 5.17 -11.29 -24.09
N GLY A 597 5.10 -11.50 -25.41
CA GLY A 597 5.20 -12.82 -26.03
C GLY A 597 6.54 -13.50 -25.75
N ASN A 598 7.65 -12.76 -25.80
CA ASN A 598 8.97 -13.26 -25.43
C ASN A 598 9.03 -13.66 -23.95
N ALA A 599 8.42 -12.88 -23.05
CA ALA A 599 8.34 -13.22 -21.62
C ALA A 599 7.56 -14.53 -21.38
N ILE A 600 6.43 -14.73 -22.07
CA ILE A 600 5.68 -16.00 -21.98
C ILE A 600 6.49 -17.16 -22.56
N GLU A 601 7.17 -16.98 -23.70
CA GLU A 601 8.02 -18.04 -24.28
C GLU A 601 9.19 -18.41 -23.35
N ALA A 602 9.78 -17.43 -22.67
CA ALA A 602 10.79 -17.67 -21.62
C ALA A 602 10.20 -18.49 -20.47
N ALA A 603 9.00 -18.16 -19.99
CA ALA A 603 8.30 -18.92 -18.96
C ALA A 603 7.96 -20.36 -19.41
N VAL A 604 7.51 -20.55 -20.66
CA VAL A 604 7.25 -21.87 -21.26
C VAL A 604 8.53 -22.72 -21.22
N LYS A 605 9.67 -22.17 -21.65
CA LYS A 605 10.96 -22.85 -21.63
C LYS A 605 11.43 -23.15 -20.20
N LYS A 606 11.34 -22.17 -19.30
CA LYS A 606 11.79 -22.26 -17.90
C LYS A 606 11.03 -23.33 -17.10
N THR A 607 9.74 -23.49 -17.38
CA THR A 607 8.86 -24.44 -16.67
C THR A 607 8.69 -25.77 -17.40
N GLY A 608 9.36 -25.96 -18.54
CA GLY A 608 9.29 -27.20 -19.32
C GLY A 608 7.92 -27.47 -19.95
N MET A 609 7.12 -26.43 -20.19
CA MET A 609 5.84 -26.56 -20.86
C MET A 609 6.04 -26.94 -22.34
N PRO A 610 5.11 -27.69 -22.96
CA PRO A 610 5.16 -27.94 -24.40
C PRO A 610 5.27 -26.63 -25.18
N ALA A 611 6.13 -26.59 -26.21
CA ALA A 611 6.41 -25.35 -26.93
C ALA A 611 5.16 -24.71 -27.58
N GLY A 612 4.18 -25.54 -27.95
CA GLY A 612 2.90 -25.09 -28.49
C GLY A 612 1.89 -24.56 -27.45
N THR A 613 2.23 -24.55 -26.15
CA THR A 613 1.36 -23.96 -25.12
C THR A 613 1.05 -22.49 -25.42
N PHE A 614 2.02 -21.75 -25.95
CA PHE A 614 1.83 -20.37 -26.37
C PHE A 614 2.23 -20.18 -27.83
N ASN A 615 1.35 -19.54 -28.60
CA ASN A 615 1.59 -19.12 -29.97
C ASN A 615 1.03 -17.70 -30.14
N MET A 616 1.59 -16.95 -31.07
CA MET A 616 1.13 -15.58 -31.36
C MET A 616 1.38 -15.24 -32.82
N ILE A 617 0.38 -14.61 -33.44
CA ILE A 617 0.42 -14.17 -34.83
C ILE A 617 0.10 -12.67 -34.98
N PHE A 618 0.75 -12.03 -35.94
CA PHE A 618 0.53 -10.66 -36.39
C PHE A 618 -0.26 -10.66 -37.71
N GLY A 619 -1.06 -9.63 -37.94
CA GLY A 619 -1.85 -9.49 -39.17
C GLY A 619 -3.20 -8.83 -38.96
N ASP A 620 -3.68 -8.08 -39.94
CA ASP A 620 -4.99 -7.43 -39.83
C ASP A 620 -6.13 -8.37 -40.25
N LYS A 621 -5.86 -9.24 -41.23
CA LYS A 621 -6.89 -10.07 -41.87
C LYS A 621 -6.89 -11.54 -41.44
N VAL A 622 -5.96 -11.92 -40.58
CA VAL A 622 -5.72 -13.32 -40.16
C VAL A 622 -6.73 -13.82 -39.10
N GLY A 623 -7.46 -12.89 -38.47
CA GLY A 623 -8.40 -13.20 -37.40
C GLY A 623 -9.59 -14.06 -37.83
N ALA A 624 -10.14 -13.80 -39.02
CA ALA A 624 -11.28 -14.56 -39.55
C ALA A 624 -10.92 -16.03 -39.77
N GLN A 625 -9.73 -16.31 -40.29
CA GLN A 625 -9.26 -17.68 -40.45
C GLN A 625 -9.03 -18.34 -39.10
N LEU A 626 -8.36 -17.67 -38.16
CA LEU A 626 -8.03 -18.25 -36.86
C LEU A 626 -9.28 -18.77 -36.12
N VAL A 627 -10.39 -18.02 -36.13
CA VAL A 627 -11.63 -18.47 -35.48
C VAL A 627 -12.30 -19.62 -36.23
N GLN A 628 -11.94 -19.88 -37.48
CA GLN A 628 -12.45 -20.99 -38.30
C GLN A 628 -11.56 -22.24 -38.24
N GLU A 629 -10.34 -22.14 -37.69
CA GLU A 629 -9.42 -23.27 -37.59
C GLU A 629 -10.02 -24.40 -36.74
N PRO A 630 -10.17 -25.63 -37.27
CA PRO A 630 -10.80 -26.76 -36.55
C PRO A 630 -10.14 -27.10 -35.21
N ALA A 631 -8.85 -26.78 -35.07
CA ALA A 631 -8.07 -27.00 -33.87
C ALA A 631 -8.46 -26.07 -32.71
N ILE A 632 -8.99 -24.87 -32.99
CA ILE A 632 -9.44 -23.91 -31.97
C ILE A 632 -10.80 -24.34 -31.42
N LYS A 633 -10.96 -24.33 -30.09
CA LYS A 633 -12.16 -24.80 -29.37
C LYS A 633 -12.89 -23.71 -28.59
N ALA A 634 -12.26 -22.56 -28.36
CA ALA A 634 -12.96 -21.33 -27.97
C ALA A 634 -12.21 -20.09 -28.43
N VAL A 635 -12.91 -18.96 -28.36
CA VAL A 635 -12.38 -17.64 -28.72
C VAL A 635 -12.63 -16.66 -27.58
N GLY A 636 -11.57 -16.10 -27.02
CA GLY A 636 -11.59 -14.90 -26.20
C GLY A 636 -11.43 -13.67 -27.09
N PHE A 637 -12.36 -12.72 -27.02
CA PHE A 637 -12.35 -11.53 -27.87
C PHE A 637 -12.77 -10.29 -27.10
N THR A 638 -11.95 -9.24 -27.21
CA THR A 638 -12.30 -7.88 -26.77
C THR A 638 -12.08 -6.90 -27.91
N GLY A 639 -13.14 -6.22 -28.34
CA GLY A 639 -13.08 -5.28 -29.45
C GLY A 639 -14.44 -4.68 -29.82
N SER A 640 -14.56 -4.15 -31.03
CA SER A 640 -15.81 -3.51 -31.48
C SER A 640 -16.95 -4.51 -31.62
N GLN A 641 -18.19 -4.04 -31.44
CA GLN A 641 -19.40 -4.87 -31.60
C GLN A 641 -19.49 -5.52 -32.99
N ASN A 642 -19.18 -4.77 -34.05
CA ASN A 642 -19.24 -5.29 -35.42
C ASN A 642 -18.19 -6.38 -35.67
N GLY A 643 -16.95 -6.16 -35.21
CA GLY A 643 -15.89 -7.15 -35.32
C GLY A 643 -16.21 -8.42 -34.52
N GLY A 644 -16.65 -8.26 -33.27
CA GLY A 644 -17.04 -9.37 -32.41
C GLY A 644 -18.21 -10.18 -32.99
N ARG A 645 -19.23 -9.51 -33.55
CA ARG A 645 -20.36 -10.19 -34.18
C ARG A 645 -19.93 -11.00 -35.41
N ALA A 646 -19.05 -10.45 -36.24
CA ALA A 646 -18.54 -11.15 -37.42
C ALA A 646 -17.77 -12.42 -37.03
N LEU A 647 -16.87 -12.33 -36.04
CA LEU A 647 -16.13 -13.50 -35.56
C LEU A 647 -17.05 -14.54 -34.91
N PHE A 648 -18.05 -14.10 -34.14
CA PHE A 648 -19.05 -14.97 -33.53
C PHE A 648 -19.85 -15.74 -34.59
N ASP A 649 -20.33 -15.06 -35.63
CA ASP A 649 -21.10 -15.70 -36.70
C ASP A 649 -20.23 -16.71 -37.48
N MET A 650 -18.94 -16.38 -37.72
CA MET A 650 -18.00 -17.30 -38.36
C MET A 650 -17.71 -18.55 -37.52
N ALA A 651 -17.49 -18.38 -36.21
CA ALA A 651 -17.27 -19.50 -35.30
C ALA A 651 -18.51 -20.41 -35.23
N SER A 652 -19.69 -19.81 -35.10
CA SER A 652 -20.98 -20.53 -34.98
C SER A 652 -21.36 -21.33 -36.23
N GLN A 653 -20.76 -21.03 -37.40
CA GLN A 653 -21.02 -21.73 -38.66
C GLN A 653 -20.09 -22.93 -38.89
N ARG A 654 -19.13 -23.19 -37.99
CA ARG A 654 -18.24 -24.33 -38.08
C ARG A 654 -19.00 -25.65 -37.84
N PRO A 655 -18.48 -26.78 -38.35
CA PRO A 655 -19.00 -28.11 -37.99
C PRO A 655 -18.95 -28.39 -36.48
N GLU A 656 -17.96 -27.83 -35.79
CA GLU A 656 -17.79 -27.85 -34.34
C GLU A 656 -17.63 -26.39 -33.87
N PRO A 657 -18.76 -25.74 -33.50
CA PRO A 657 -18.82 -24.31 -33.19
C PRO A 657 -18.32 -23.96 -31.79
#